data_AF-G3DRG2-F1
#
_entry.id   AF-G3DRG2-F1
#
_cell.length_a   1.000
_cell.length_b   1.000
_cell.length_c   1.000
_cell.angle_alpha   90.00
_cell.angle_beta   90.00
_cell.angle_gamma   90.00
#
_symmetry.space_group_name_H-M   'P 1'
#
loop_
_entity.id
_entity.type
_entity.pdbx_description
1 polymer ?
#
loop_
_entity_poly.entity_id
_entity_poly.type
_entity_poly.pdbx_seq_one_letter_code
_entity_poly.pdbx_strand_id
1 'polypeptide(L)'
;MSDFDSEERPTFDGWSCRLGFMLLTFNLLVITGIATGISNMIRICVDPPECKTGEVYVIIALVIIFLGFIGFLIGYNFYNWTKKMYLPLLTLNRASIVTFGFLLLIYQAIDSNVFLLYLYSISWGLIAACYFNSLCAQLVSSIIPEERLIILNGYLCIFFSGAAGFGLDRFTVKLEYGGFKLGSFILLGPLVMSYLITYIVSKNERKEGHLTHCNSAYRLPHKLTNSLANIAAAQIARHIEDGHYKDPNIFQELDTKSHEAIFSKLLLLNPKAYKFIAKATQIQESVVIGKRVHAQHYYARNIDIMTSLTSVLYGKSLAKIHSLDIGECRSQLTPGWVRLIGTMLPSLQSLDISNKPLSKEDFSQLCNFFQNLQKLNISDTCVKKLQGISKLKNLKVLSMRNLQFRTATDMLDLFKLKGLVALDVSRDIAKANIKTIRQFVECGNVLPSLTFLDASGTDINQDLLDSLEYQPNLQKILAIDTDLQDSNTPKVLNFATLETTLKALAHYTNLKNSAATRRCLASIKSQFKKNHDDGERYDVVNCLKHVIEAIETFSPDGSLDVNTMWSGHTYIQGVMCLTEISINKSHLFHQIDAKLVLEMLLVASERLTILKSSLSQHPCQEVWEAIENLVEQEFDWLDYDRIGKISMRFAFKVGLRSDWFEHQAMPVVDMCTERSPSQDFRDFPARLHTKYVIDLRKQAIAERNTRECMSLLKILHSTTLDSKLECEDILECKRFCKLVWCLENGESDELQLGVLRVIRNIIVVHKSSNFTERFTNVEYTVFQQLLIDWTSNKAYNIFTIIALRIFLTEKDWTPCEFADEANDLLIDRFQFFQPTEITEDLEIYMGTVEKVLKNSKLDGPVLWALLTLQILAGRSKENVWTIRGQPEMLKFIGNPRVASEAVRNATESLLELIN
;
A
#
# COMPACT_ATOMS: atom_id res chain seq x y z
N MET A 1 -8.12 -30.66 58.20
CA MET A 1 -8.65 -29.62 57.31
C MET A 1 -8.15 -29.98 55.91
N SER A 2 -8.73 -30.98 55.25
CA SER A 2 -10.04 -31.07 54.59
C SER A 2 -10.04 -30.40 53.22
N ASP A 3 -9.98 -31.28 52.20
CA ASP A 3 -10.53 -31.23 50.86
C ASP A 3 -10.30 -29.99 49.98
N PHE A 4 -9.64 -30.18 48.82
CA PHE A 4 -10.17 -29.85 47.50
C PHE A 4 -9.25 -30.42 46.38
N ASP A 5 -9.89 -31.04 45.39
CA ASP A 5 -9.47 -31.37 44.02
C ASP A 5 -8.44 -32.48 43.73
N SER A 6 -8.98 -33.69 43.56
CA SER A 6 -8.49 -34.68 42.60
C SER A 6 -9.29 -34.59 41.29
N GLU A 7 -8.85 -33.76 40.34
CA GLU A 7 -9.32 -33.85 38.95
C GLU A 7 -8.54 -34.94 38.20
N GLU A 8 -9.27 -35.95 37.74
CA GLU A 8 -8.79 -36.98 36.82
C GLU A 8 -8.31 -36.35 35.51
N ARG A 9 -7.04 -36.55 35.18
CA ARG A 9 -6.49 -36.19 33.85
C ARG A 9 -7.15 -37.08 32.79
N PRO A 10 -7.75 -36.52 31.72
CA PRO A 10 -8.22 -37.34 30.61
C PRO A 10 -7.02 -37.90 29.84
N THR A 11 -6.91 -39.23 29.79
CA THR A 11 -5.92 -39.95 28.98
C THR A 11 -6.11 -39.62 27.50
N PHE A 12 -5.03 -39.19 26.85
CA PHE A 12 -5.00 -38.52 25.54
C PHE A 12 -5.08 -39.45 24.32
N ASP A 13 -5.27 -40.78 24.49
CA ASP A 13 -4.95 -41.74 23.42
C ASP A 13 -6.12 -42.28 22.59
N GLY A 14 -7.36 -41.91 22.87
CA GLY A 14 -8.52 -42.41 22.10
C GLY A 14 -8.84 -41.62 20.81
N TRP A 15 -8.63 -40.30 20.83
CA TRP A 15 -9.15 -39.38 19.81
C TRP A 15 -8.16 -39.11 18.67
N SER A 16 -6.86 -39.07 18.97
CA SER A 16 -5.79 -38.89 17.99
C SER A 16 -5.75 -40.04 16.97
N CYS A 17 -5.89 -41.29 17.44
CA CYS A 17 -5.95 -42.47 16.57
C CYS A 17 -7.23 -42.52 15.70
N ARG A 18 -8.40 -42.16 16.25
CA ARG A 18 -9.66 -42.14 15.47
C ARG A 18 -9.68 -41.02 14.42
N LEU A 19 -9.14 -39.85 14.74
CA LEU A 19 -8.99 -38.73 13.79
C LEU A 19 -7.96 -39.06 12.70
N GLY A 20 -6.84 -39.69 13.08
CA GLY A 20 -5.83 -40.18 12.14
C GLY A 20 -6.41 -41.21 11.16
N PHE A 21 -7.24 -42.14 11.65
CA PHE A 21 -7.88 -43.14 10.81
C PHE A 21 -8.90 -42.51 9.83
N MET A 22 -9.70 -41.54 10.28
CA MET A 22 -10.65 -40.83 9.41
C MET A 22 -9.93 -40.01 8.33
N LEU A 23 -8.85 -39.30 8.68
CA LEU A 23 -8.05 -38.53 7.71
C LEU A 23 -7.31 -39.43 6.72
N LEU A 24 -6.79 -40.58 7.16
CA LEU A 24 -6.15 -41.55 6.27
C LEU A 24 -7.16 -42.15 5.28
N THR A 25 -8.34 -42.53 5.76
CA THR A 25 -9.41 -43.10 4.93
C THR A 25 -9.94 -42.08 3.91
N PHE A 26 -10.05 -40.81 4.31
CA PHE A 26 -10.44 -39.72 3.41
C PHE A 26 -9.38 -39.41 2.35
N ASN A 27 -8.09 -39.35 2.72
CA ASN A 27 -7.01 -39.16 1.75
C ASN A 27 -6.96 -40.32 0.73
N LEU A 28 -7.17 -41.57 1.17
CA LEU A 28 -7.31 -42.72 0.27
C LEU A 28 -8.47 -42.56 -0.71
N LEU A 29 -9.63 -42.07 -0.26
CA LEU A 29 -10.79 -41.79 -1.11
C LEU A 29 -10.52 -40.68 -2.14
N VAL A 30 -9.86 -39.60 -1.76
CA VAL A 30 -9.46 -38.51 -2.66
C VAL A 30 -8.45 -38.99 -3.69
N ILE A 31 -7.43 -39.74 -3.27
CA ILE A 31 -6.43 -40.34 -4.16
C ILE A 31 -7.11 -41.29 -5.15
N THR A 32 -8.06 -42.11 -4.69
CA THR A 32 -8.81 -43.03 -5.56
C THR A 32 -9.67 -42.26 -6.58
N GLY A 33 -10.33 -41.17 -6.17
CA GLY A 33 -11.10 -40.30 -7.05
C GLY A 33 -10.26 -39.61 -8.12
N ILE A 34 -9.09 -39.09 -7.73
CA ILE A 34 -8.12 -38.47 -8.65
C ILE A 34 -7.55 -39.52 -9.61
N ALA A 35 -7.15 -40.70 -9.12
CA ALA A 35 -6.63 -41.78 -9.96
C ALA A 35 -7.68 -42.26 -10.97
N THR A 36 -8.94 -42.36 -10.56
CA THR A 36 -10.05 -42.75 -11.46
C THR A 36 -10.34 -41.65 -12.48
N GLY A 37 -10.27 -40.38 -12.09
CA GLY A 37 -10.41 -39.23 -12.99
C GLY A 37 -9.29 -39.16 -14.03
N ILE A 38 -8.04 -39.37 -13.61
CA ILE A 38 -6.88 -39.44 -14.50
C ILE A 38 -6.99 -40.66 -15.44
N SER A 39 -7.40 -41.84 -14.93
CA SER A 39 -7.61 -43.03 -15.75
C SER A 39 -8.67 -42.80 -16.84
N ASN A 40 -9.76 -42.10 -16.52
CA ASN A 40 -10.79 -41.75 -17.49
C ASN A 40 -10.30 -40.69 -18.48
N MET A 41 -9.50 -39.72 -18.04
CA MET A 41 -8.88 -38.72 -18.92
C MET A 41 -7.91 -39.36 -19.91
N ILE A 42 -7.04 -40.27 -19.44
CA ILE A 42 -6.13 -41.04 -20.30
C ILE A 42 -6.92 -41.84 -21.31
N ARG A 43 -7.99 -42.53 -20.89
CA ARG A 43 -8.84 -43.31 -21.79
C ARG A 43 -9.51 -42.45 -22.86
N ILE A 44 -10.03 -41.27 -22.50
CA ILE A 44 -10.64 -40.32 -23.45
C ILE A 44 -9.60 -39.73 -24.42
N CYS A 45 -8.37 -39.49 -23.97
CA CYS A 45 -7.30 -38.96 -24.80
C CYS A 45 -6.64 -40.02 -25.71
N VAL A 46 -6.72 -41.30 -25.36
CA VAL A 46 -6.08 -42.41 -26.11
C VAL A 46 -7.01 -43.05 -27.15
N ASP A 47 -8.34 -42.93 -26.98
CA ASP A 47 -9.32 -43.57 -27.89
C ASP A 47 -9.66 -42.83 -29.22
N PRO A 48 -9.25 -41.58 -29.54
CA PRO A 48 -9.42 -41.04 -30.90
C PRO A 48 -8.19 -41.36 -31.79
N PRO A 49 -8.39 -41.79 -33.05
CA PRO A 49 -7.32 -42.21 -33.97
C PRO A 49 -6.39 -41.08 -34.49
N GLU A 50 -6.49 -39.85 -33.96
CA GLU A 50 -5.75 -38.68 -34.45
C GLU A 50 -4.82 -38.01 -33.43
N CYS A 51 -4.60 -38.60 -32.24
CA CYS A 51 -3.66 -38.02 -31.28
C CYS A 51 -2.22 -38.35 -31.70
N LYS A 52 -1.44 -37.33 -32.09
CA LYS A 52 -0.04 -37.51 -32.47
C LYS A 52 0.74 -38.03 -31.26
N THR A 53 1.55 -39.07 -31.46
CA THR A 53 2.30 -39.79 -30.42
C THR A 53 3.03 -38.89 -29.41
N GLY A 54 3.49 -37.70 -29.82
CA GLY A 54 4.13 -36.72 -28.92
C GLY A 54 3.23 -36.17 -27.80
N GLU A 55 1.94 -35.97 -28.04
CA GLU A 55 0.99 -35.41 -27.05
C GLU A 55 0.68 -36.41 -25.94
N VAL A 56 0.63 -37.70 -26.28
CA VAL A 56 0.44 -38.80 -25.32
C VAL A 56 1.62 -38.89 -24.35
N TYR A 57 2.86 -38.71 -24.81
CA TYR A 57 4.04 -38.68 -23.93
C TYR A 57 4.06 -37.49 -22.98
N VAL A 58 3.56 -36.32 -23.41
CA VAL A 58 3.44 -35.14 -22.54
C VAL A 58 2.38 -35.37 -21.46
N ILE A 59 1.23 -35.94 -21.81
CA ILE A 59 0.18 -36.29 -20.83
C ILE A 59 0.70 -37.32 -19.82
N ILE A 60 1.39 -38.36 -20.29
CA ILE A 60 1.99 -39.38 -19.40
C ILE A 60 3.04 -38.74 -18.48
N ALA A 61 3.92 -37.88 -19.01
CA ALA A 61 4.93 -37.18 -18.20
C ALA A 61 4.28 -36.28 -17.14
N LEU A 62 3.21 -35.56 -17.48
CA LEU A 62 2.47 -34.72 -16.54
C LEU A 62 1.79 -35.53 -15.43
N VAL A 63 1.22 -36.69 -15.77
CA VAL A 63 0.65 -37.62 -14.79
C VAL A 63 1.72 -38.13 -13.84
N ILE A 64 2.90 -38.49 -14.34
CA ILE A 64 4.03 -38.96 -13.52
C ILE A 64 4.53 -37.85 -12.59
N ILE A 65 4.71 -36.62 -13.08
CA ILE A 65 5.15 -35.48 -12.27
C ILE A 65 4.12 -35.16 -11.19
N PHE A 66 2.83 -35.17 -11.53
CA PHE A 66 1.75 -34.91 -10.58
C PHE A 66 1.67 -35.99 -9.49
N LEU A 67 1.80 -37.26 -9.85
CA LEU A 67 1.86 -38.37 -8.90
C LEU A 67 3.12 -38.28 -8.00
N GLY A 68 4.26 -37.90 -8.55
CA GLY A 68 5.49 -37.65 -7.79
C GLY A 68 5.34 -36.49 -6.79
N PHE A 69 4.65 -35.43 -7.18
CA PHE A 69 4.36 -34.29 -6.31
C PHE A 69 3.38 -34.66 -5.19
N ILE A 70 2.34 -35.45 -5.49
CA ILE A 70 1.44 -36.00 -4.46
C ILE A 70 2.23 -36.89 -3.49
N GLY A 71 3.09 -37.78 -4.00
CA GLY A 71 3.97 -38.61 -3.17
C GLY A 71 4.89 -37.79 -2.25
N PHE A 72 5.46 -36.70 -2.78
CA PHE A 72 6.26 -35.75 -2.02
C PHE A 72 5.45 -35.05 -0.94
N LEU A 73 4.24 -34.55 -1.25
CA LEU A 73 3.37 -33.90 -0.27
C LEU A 73 2.92 -34.86 0.84
N ILE A 74 2.62 -36.12 0.49
CA ILE A 74 2.27 -37.15 1.46
C ILE A 74 3.47 -37.45 2.36
N GLY A 75 4.66 -37.68 1.79
CA GLY A 75 5.88 -37.93 2.56
C GLY A 75 6.31 -36.76 3.44
N TYR A 76 6.19 -35.53 2.93
CA TYR A 76 6.50 -34.29 3.64
C TYR A 76 5.51 -34.00 4.77
N ASN A 77 4.21 -34.22 4.54
CA ASN A 77 3.20 -34.12 5.59
C ASN A 77 3.41 -35.19 6.66
N PHE A 78 3.74 -36.43 6.29
CA PHE A 78 4.03 -37.49 7.26
C PHE A 78 5.27 -37.17 8.10
N TYR A 79 6.31 -36.60 7.48
CA TYR A 79 7.55 -36.19 8.17
C TYR A 79 7.31 -35.04 9.15
N ASN A 80 6.57 -34.01 8.75
CA ASN A 80 6.33 -32.82 9.57
C ASN A 80 5.15 -32.94 10.55
N TRP A 81 4.31 -33.96 10.45
CA TRP A 81 3.23 -34.20 11.42
C TRP A 81 3.77 -34.41 12.85
N THR A 82 5.05 -34.78 12.99
CA THR A 82 5.73 -34.90 14.27
C THR A 82 6.19 -33.56 14.87
N LYS A 83 6.14 -32.44 14.14
CA LYS A 83 6.62 -31.12 14.61
C LYS A 83 5.64 -29.98 14.25
N LYS A 84 4.76 -29.65 15.22
CA LYS A 84 3.87 -28.47 15.32
C LYS A 84 2.82 -28.29 14.19
N MET A 85 1.54 -28.25 14.59
CA MET A 85 0.34 -28.27 13.74
C MET A 85 0.10 -27.03 12.83
N TYR A 86 0.81 -25.92 13.00
CA TYR A 86 0.57 -24.67 12.24
C TYR A 86 1.31 -24.62 10.88
N LEU A 87 2.48 -25.26 10.80
CA LEU A 87 3.31 -25.28 9.58
C LEU A 87 2.63 -25.95 8.37
N PRO A 88 1.84 -27.03 8.52
CA PRO A 88 1.15 -27.68 7.39
C PRO A 88 0.16 -26.77 6.65
N LEU A 89 -0.54 -25.86 7.34
CA LEU A 89 -1.57 -25.00 6.73
C LEU A 89 -0.95 -23.90 5.86
N LEU A 90 0.11 -23.25 6.36
CA LEU A 90 0.87 -22.26 5.60
C LEU A 90 1.61 -22.91 4.42
N THR A 91 2.10 -24.14 4.62
CA THR A 91 2.75 -24.93 3.57
C THR A 91 1.76 -25.35 2.50
N LEU A 92 0.52 -25.73 2.85
CA LEU A 92 -0.53 -26.05 1.87
C LEU A 92 -0.86 -24.82 1.01
N ASN A 93 -1.03 -23.65 1.62
CA ASN A 93 -1.32 -22.40 0.88
C ASN A 93 -0.15 -22.01 -0.05
N ARG A 94 1.10 -22.11 0.42
CA ARG A 94 2.30 -21.87 -0.40
C ARG A 94 2.47 -22.92 -1.50
N ALA A 95 2.20 -24.19 -1.21
CA ALA A 95 2.22 -25.27 -2.18
C ALA A 95 1.16 -25.04 -3.26
N SER A 96 -0.07 -24.65 -2.91
CA SER A 96 -1.12 -24.31 -3.89
C SER A 96 -0.71 -23.16 -4.81
N ILE A 97 -0.04 -22.13 -4.29
CA ILE A 97 0.49 -21.01 -5.09
C ILE A 97 1.62 -21.49 -6.02
N VAL A 98 2.54 -22.32 -5.52
CA VAL A 98 3.65 -22.88 -6.33
C VAL A 98 3.10 -23.84 -7.40
N THR A 99 2.15 -24.70 -7.07
CA THR A 99 1.46 -25.58 -8.02
C THR A 99 0.72 -24.76 -9.07
N PHE A 100 0.07 -23.66 -8.70
CA PHE A 100 -0.55 -22.73 -9.65
C PHE A 100 0.49 -22.07 -10.57
N GLY A 101 1.62 -21.61 -10.02
CA GLY A 101 2.74 -21.07 -10.81
C GLY A 101 3.36 -22.10 -11.75
N PHE A 102 3.44 -23.36 -11.34
CA PHE A 102 3.98 -24.46 -12.14
C PHE A 102 3.00 -24.90 -13.24
N LEU A 103 1.69 -24.92 -12.96
CA LEU A 103 0.65 -25.12 -13.97
C LEU A 103 0.65 -24.00 -15.02
N LEU A 104 0.93 -22.76 -14.62
CA LEU A 104 1.15 -21.61 -15.52
C LEU A 104 2.44 -21.72 -16.36
N LEU A 105 3.48 -22.41 -15.86
CA LEU A 105 4.70 -22.71 -16.62
C LEU A 105 4.47 -23.85 -17.61
N ILE A 106 3.75 -24.91 -17.22
CA ILE A 106 3.34 -26.00 -18.12
C ILE A 106 2.42 -25.49 -19.23
N TYR A 107 1.57 -24.51 -18.93
CA TYR A 107 0.76 -23.80 -19.93
C TYR A 107 1.62 -23.21 -21.08
N GLN A 108 2.85 -22.76 -20.82
CA GLN A 108 3.74 -22.26 -21.89
C GLN A 108 4.12 -23.33 -22.93
N ALA A 109 3.85 -24.61 -22.65
CA ALA A 109 4.24 -25.74 -23.48
C ALA A 109 3.08 -26.46 -24.20
N ILE A 110 1.80 -26.08 -23.98
CA ILE A 110 0.63 -26.82 -24.51
C ILE A 110 -0.31 -25.92 -25.31
N ASP A 111 -0.53 -26.27 -26.58
CA ASP A 111 -1.25 -25.46 -27.59
C ASP A 111 -2.74 -25.89 -27.74
N SER A 112 -3.49 -26.04 -26.64
CA SER A 112 -4.88 -26.52 -26.67
C SER A 112 -5.88 -25.71 -25.83
N ASN A 113 -6.88 -25.12 -26.51
CA ASN A 113 -7.92 -24.27 -25.92
C ASN A 113 -8.92 -25.01 -25.01
N VAL A 114 -9.12 -26.32 -25.20
CA VAL A 114 -10.06 -27.11 -24.36
C VAL A 114 -9.46 -27.38 -22.99
N PHE A 115 -8.15 -27.61 -22.94
CA PHE A 115 -7.42 -27.79 -21.68
C PHE A 115 -7.41 -26.50 -20.84
N LEU A 116 -7.40 -25.34 -21.51
CA LEU A 116 -7.52 -24.02 -20.90
C LEU A 116 -8.80 -23.85 -20.08
N LEU A 117 -9.94 -24.26 -20.61
CA LEU A 117 -11.25 -24.11 -19.95
C LEU A 117 -11.35 -24.97 -18.68
N TYR A 118 -10.77 -26.19 -18.72
CA TYR A 118 -10.72 -27.09 -17.57
C TYR A 118 -9.79 -26.54 -16.46
N LEU A 119 -8.60 -26.05 -16.83
CA LEU A 119 -7.66 -25.45 -15.88
C LEU A 119 -8.23 -24.16 -15.25
N TYR A 120 -8.92 -23.36 -16.04
CA TYR A 120 -9.58 -22.13 -15.58
C TYR A 120 -10.72 -22.44 -14.61
N SER A 121 -11.55 -23.44 -14.90
CA SER A 121 -12.63 -23.90 -14.02
C SER A 121 -12.11 -24.46 -12.68
N ILE A 122 -11.05 -25.28 -12.72
CA ILE A 122 -10.40 -25.83 -11.52
C ILE A 122 -9.80 -24.71 -10.67
N SER A 123 -9.16 -23.73 -11.31
CA SER A 123 -8.51 -22.59 -10.64
C SER A 123 -9.53 -21.67 -9.96
N TRP A 124 -10.65 -21.37 -10.63
CA TRP A 124 -11.73 -20.58 -10.03
C TRP A 124 -12.44 -21.31 -8.90
N GLY A 125 -12.64 -22.63 -9.01
CA GLY A 125 -13.17 -23.44 -7.93
C GLY A 125 -12.30 -23.40 -6.66
N LEU A 126 -10.97 -23.48 -6.84
CA LEU A 126 -10.00 -23.35 -5.75
C LEU A 126 -9.99 -21.95 -5.12
N ILE A 127 -10.03 -20.89 -5.94
CA ILE A 127 -10.06 -19.50 -5.45
C ILE A 127 -11.36 -19.22 -4.69
N ALA A 128 -12.51 -19.65 -5.22
CA ALA A 128 -13.80 -19.50 -4.57
C ALA A 128 -13.86 -20.25 -3.23
N ALA A 129 -13.34 -21.48 -3.17
CA ALA A 129 -13.24 -22.24 -1.93
C ALA A 129 -12.35 -21.55 -0.88
N CYS A 130 -11.20 -21.01 -1.29
CA CYS A 130 -10.32 -20.24 -0.40
C CYS A 130 -10.97 -18.94 0.10
N TYR A 131 -11.70 -18.23 -0.77
CA TYR A 131 -12.41 -17.00 -0.40
C TYR A 131 -13.58 -17.28 0.56
N PHE A 132 -14.35 -18.33 0.29
CA PHE A 132 -15.45 -18.75 1.14
C PHE A 132 -14.97 -19.23 2.52
N ASN A 133 -13.87 -19.99 2.59
CA ASN A 133 -13.24 -20.37 3.85
C ASN A 133 -12.79 -19.17 4.68
N SER A 134 -12.26 -18.13 4.03
CA SER A 134 -11.86 -16.88 4.69
C SER A 134 -13.08 -16.11 5.23
N LEU A 135 -14.15 -16.01 4.43
CA LEU A 135 -15.38 -15.33 4.81
C LEU A 135 -16.09 -16.05 5.98
N CYS A 136 -16.14 -17.39 5.95
CA CYS A 136 -16.70 -18.19 7.03
C CYS A 136 -15.88 -18.06 8.32
N ALA A 137 -14.55 -18.04 8.25
CA ALA A 137 -13.70 -17.78 9.42
C ALA A 137 -13.98 -16.41 10.06
N GLN A 138 -14.21 -15.37 9.25
CA GLN A 138 -14.56 -14.03 9.72
C GLN A 138 -15.99 -13.92 10.29
N LEU A 139 -16.96 -14.64 9.73
CA LEU A 139 -18.32 -14.67 10.25
C LEU A 139 -18.42 -15.47 11.57
N VAL A 140 -17.60 -16.52 11.71
CA VAL A 140 -17.51 -17.33 12.93
C VAL A 140 -16.85 -16.55 14.08
N SER A 141 -15.92 -15.63 13.78
CA SER A 141 -15.29 -14.80 14.82
C SER A 141 -16.18 -13.69 15.36
N SER A 142 -17.31 -13.37 14.69
CA SER A 142 -18.02 -12.12 14.96
C SER A 142 -19.38 -12.20 15.68
N ILE A 143 -20.32 -13.14 15.42
CA ILE A 143 -21.73 -12.89 15.88
C ILE A 143 -22.62 -14.07 16.41
N ILE A 144 -22.30 -15.38 16.35
CA ILE A 144 -23.36 -16.41 16.64
C ILE A 144 -22.98 -17.46 17.74
N PRO A 145 -23.88 -17.77 18.70
CA PRO A 145 -23.72 -18.87 19.66
C PRO A 145 -23.65 -20.25 18.99
N GLU A 146 -22.80 -21.11 19.53
CA GLU A 146 -22.36 -22.42 19.00
C GLU A 146 -23.49 -23.34 18.48
N GLU A 147 -24.64 -23.35 19.17
CA GLU A 147 -25.77 -24.24 18.84
C GLU A 147 -26.57 -23.81 17.59
N ARG A 148 -26.66 -22.51 17.32
CA ARG A 148 -27.38 -21.99 16.13
C ARG A 148 -26.55 -22.05 14.85
N LEU A 149 -25.23 -22.08 15.01
CA LEU A 149 -24.27 -22.20 13.90
C LEU A 149 -24.39 -23.56 13.20
N ILE A 150 -24.62 -24.63 13.97
CA ILE A 150 -24.80 -26.00 13.45
C ILE A 150 -26.05 -26.08 12.56
N ILE A 151 -27.16 -25.48 13.01
CA ILE A 151 -28.44 -25.52 12.32
C ILE A 151 -28.40 -24.65 11.04
N LEU A 152 -27.91 -23.42 11.14
CA LEU A 152 -27.82 -22.50 9.98
C LEU A 152 -26.87 -23.03 8.89
N ASN A 153 -25.74 -23.63 9.27
CA ASN A 153 -24.82 -24.23 8.31
C ASN A 153 -25.34 -25.55 7.72
N GLY A 154 -26.09 -26.34 8.49
CA GLY A 154 -26.84 -27.48 7.94
C GLY A 154 -27.80 -27.04 6.83
N TYR A 155 -28.55 -25.97 7.08
CA TYR A 155 -29.48 -25.40 6.08
C TYR A 155 -28.75 -24.79 4.87
N LEU A 156 -27.63 -24.09 5.06
CA LEU A 156 -26.86 -23.53 3.95
C LEU A 156 -26.19 -24.63 3.10
N CYS A 157 -25.63 -25.67 3.72
CA CYS A 157 -25.07 -26.82 2.98
C CYS A 157 -26.16 -27.54 2.17
N ILE A 158 -27.34 -27.79 2.76
CA ILE A 158 -28.47 -28.39 2.04
C ILE A 158 -28.95 -27.47 0.92
N PHE A 159 -29.06 -26.16 1.18
CA PHE A 159 -29.51 -25.17 0.20
C PHE A 159 -28.54 -25.04 -0.97
N PHE A 160 -27.24 -24.95 -0.74
CA PHE A 160 -26.24 -24.85 -1.81
C PHE A 160 -26.03 -26.17 -2.55
N SER A 161 -26.13 -27.31 -1.87
CA SER A 161 -26.14 -28.63 -2.53
C SER A 161 -27.36 -28.78 -3.43
N GLY A 162 -28.53 -28.32 -2.96
CA GLY A 162 -29.78 -28.28 -3.71
C GLY A 162 -29.73 -27.29 -4.88
N ALA A 163 -29.23 -26.07 -4.67
CA ALA A 163 -29.13 -25.03 -5.71
C ALA A 163 -28.07 -25.37 -6.78
N ALA A 164 -26.94 -25.97 -6.38
CA ALA A 164 -25.96 -26.51 -7.32
C ALA A 164 -26.56 -27.68 -8.11
N GLY A 165 -27.26 -28.60 -7.46
CA GLY A 165 -27.97 -29.69 -8.13
C GLY A 165 -29.02 -29.20 -9.14
N PHE A 166 -29.85 -28.22 -8.74
CA PHE A 166 -30.95 -27.69 -9.57
C PHE A 166 -30.44 -26.78 -10.72
N GLY A 167 -29.37 -26.03 -10.49
CA GLY A 167 -28.68 -25.27 -11.53
C GLY A 167 -27.99 -26.18 -12.55
N LEU A 168 -27.39 -27.28 -12.09
CA LEU A 168 -26.69 -28.26 -12.93
C LEU A 168 -27.66 -29.15 -13.74
N ASP A 169 -28.84 -29.46 -13.22
CA ASP A 169 -29.88 -30.23 -13.94
C ASP A 169 -30.45 -29.45 -15.15
N ARG A 170 -30.51 -28.11 -15.06
CA ARG A 170 -30.88 -27.26 -16.21
C ARG A 170 -29.78 -27.10 -17.26
N PHE A 171 -28.51 -27.23 -16.87
CA PHE A 171 -27.38 -27.13 -17.80
C PHE A 171 -27.06 -28.45 -18.52
N THR A 172 -27.47 -29.59 -17.97
CA THR A 172 -27.13 -30.94 -18.47
C THR A 172 -27.99 -31.43 -19.64
N VAL A 173 -29.16 -30.83 -19.89
CA VAL A 173 -30.04 -31.22 -21.02
C VAL A 173 -29.41 -30.94 -22.41
N LYS A 174 -28.25 -30.27 -22.48
CA LYS A 174 -27.60 -29.92 -23.76
C LYS A 174 -26.19 -30.47 -24.00
N LEU A 175 -25.60 -31.24 -23.07
CA LEU A 175 -24.22 -31.74 -23.24
C LEU A 175 -24.15 -33.23 -22.85
N GLU A 176 -24.33 -34.11 -23.85
CA GLU A 176 -24.07 -35.53 -23.74
C GLU A 176 -22.55 -35.81 -23.72
N TYR A 177 -21.88 -35.63 -22.58
CA TYR A 177 -20.57 -36.25 -22.35
C TYR A 177 -20.39 -36.59 -20.87
N GLY A 178 -20.12 -37.87 -20.59
CA GLY A 178 -20.11 -38.51 -19.26
C GLY A 178 -18.99 -38.10 -18.29
N GLY A 179 -18.35 -36.96 -18.46
CA GLY A 179 -17.24 -36.49 -17.61
C GLY A 179 -17.66 -35.77 -16.32
N PHE A 180 -18.92 -35.38 -16.17
CA PHE A 180 -19.29 -34.33 -15.19
C PHE A 180 -19.71 -34.81 -13.79
N LYS A 181 -19.73 -36.13 -13.52
CA LYS A 181 -19.98 -36.64 -12.15
C LYS A 181 -18.80 -36.45 -11.19
N LEU A 182 -17.63 -36.06 -11.68
CA LEU A 182 -16.43 -35.82 -10.86
C LEU A 182 -16.43 -34.41 -10.21
N GLY A 183 -17.07 -33.42 -10.85
CA GLY A 183 -17.07 -32.02 -10.38
C GLY A 183 -17.83 -31.80 -9.07
N SER A 184 -18.92 -32.55 -8.84
CA SER A 184 -19.68 -32.51 -7.59
C SER A 184 -18.92 -33.13 -6.41
N PHE A 185 -18.05 -34.11 -6.65
CA PHE A 185 -17.16 -34.69 -5.63
C PHE A 185 -15.98 -33.76 -5.28
N ILE A 186 -15.47 -33.02 -6.27
CA ILE A 186 -14.38 -32.03 -6.07
C ILE A 186 -14.86 -30.80 -5.28
N LEU A 187 -16.16 -30.48 -5.28
CA LEU A 187 -16.75 -29.39 -4.47
C LEU A 187 -17.12 -29.81 -3.05
N LEU A 188 -17.49 -31.07 -2.82
CA LEU A 188 -17.89 -31.57 -1.50
C LEU A 188 -16.68 -31.72 -0.54
N GLY A 189 -15.51 -32.09 -1.08
CA GLY A 189 -14.27 -32.25 -0.30
C GLY A 189 -13.77 -30.96 0.37
N PRO A 190 -13.68 -29.81 -0.34
CA PRO A 190 -13.32 -28.52 0.23
C PRO A 190 -14.30 -28.01 1.29
N LEU A 191 -15.60 -28.32 1.18
CA LEU A 191 -16.61 -27.96 2.17
C LEU A 191 -16.47 -28.78 3.47
N VAL A 192 -16.15 -30.07 3.38
CA VAL A 192 -15.87 -30.92 4.55
C VAL A 192 -14.53 -30.54 5.20
N MET A 193 -13.52 -30.18 4.41
CA MET A 193 -12.24 -29.65 4.92
C MET A 193 -12.41 -28.27 5.55
N SER A 194 -13.28 -27.41 4.99
CA SER A 194 -13.68 -26.13 5.60
C SER A 194 -14.25 -26.35 7.01
N TYR A 195 -15.20 -27.27 7.14
CA TYR A 195 -15.80 -27.66 8.43
C TYR A 195 -14.76 -28.13 9.47
N LEU A 196 -13.83 -29.01 9.08
CA LEU A 196 -12.78 -29.53 9.98
C LEU A 196 -11.74 -28.47 10.36
N ILE A 197 -11.35 -27.60 9.43
CA ILE A 197 -10.38 -26.53 9.67
C ILE A 197 -11.01 -25.46 10.57
N THR A 198 -12.24 -25.03 10.32
CA THR A 198 -12.94 -24.04 11.16
C THR A 198 -13.19 -24.56 12.57
N TYR A 199 -13.49 -25.86 12.75
CA TYR A 199 -13.63 -26.49 14.06
C TYR A 199 -12.30 -26.59 14.84
N ILE A 200 -11.19 -26.87 14.15
CA ILE A 200 -9.85 -26.93 14.78
C ILE A 200 -9.32 -25.53 15.12
N VAL A 201 -9.58 -24.54 14.27
CA VAL A 201 -9.16 -23.14 14.46
C VAL A 201 -9.95 -22.49 15.61
N SER A 202 -11.28 -22.66 15.69
CA SER A 202 -12.08 -22.05 16.78
C SER A 202 -11.73 -22.60 18.17
N LYS A 203 -11.25 -23.84 18.25
CA LYS A 203 -10.83 -24.48 19.50
C LYS A 203 -9.41 -24.06 19.94
N ASN A 204 -8.54 -23.68 19.00
CA ASN A 204 -7.17 -23.23 19.28
C ASN A 204 -7.05 -21.70 19.42
N GLU A 205 -7.90 -20.90 18.76
CA GLU A 205 -7.90 -19.43 18.84
C GLU A 205 -8.27 -18.89 20.24
N ARG A 206 -9.00 -19.65 21.06
CA ARG A 206 -9.27 -19.28 22.46
C ARG A 206 -8.05 -19.42 23.38
N LYS A 207 -6.91 -19.94 22.91
CA LYS A 207 -5.70 -20.12 23.74
C LYS A 207 -4.53 -19.18 23.43
N GLU A 208 -4.42 -18.58 22.25
CA GLU A 208 -3.16 -17.91 21.86
C GLU A 208 -3.28 -16.55 21.11
N GLY A 209 -4.44 -15.92 20.98
CA GLY A 209 -4.53 -14.47 20.68
C GLY A 209 -3.65 -13.91 19.55
N HIS A 210 -3.67 -14.48 18.34
CA HIS A 210 -2.86 -14.01 17.20
C HIS A 210 -3.66 -13.92 15.89
N LEU A 211 -4.11 -12.71 15.52
CA LEU A 211 -4.85 -12.42 14.28
C LEU A 211 -4.06 -11.58 13.25
N THR A 212 -2.78 -11.29 13.49
CA THR A 212 -2.00 -10.31 12.70
C THR A 212 -1.44 -10.85 11.39
N HIS A 213 -1.30 -12.17 11.21
CA HIS A 213 -0.64 -12.73 10.02
C HIS A 213 -1.54 -12.92 8.79
N CYS A 214 -2.87 -12.86 8.94
CA CYS A 214 -3.81 -13.00 7.81
C CYS A 214 -3.97 -11.71 6.97
N ASN A 215 -3.73 -10.52 7.54
CA ASN A 215 -3.95 -9.25 6.86
C ASN A 215 -2.93 -8.94 5.74
N SER A 216 -1.72 -9.49 5.79
CA SER A 216 -0.73 -9.34 4.71
C SER A 216 -1.09 -10.14 3.44
N ALA A 217 -1.90 -11.19 3.57
CA ALA A 217 -2.42 -11.96 2.45
C ALA A 217 -3.49 -11.18 1.65
N TYR A 218 -4.10 -10.13 2.20
CA TYR A 218 -5.12 -9.32 1.52
C TYR A 218 -4.56 -8.30 0.51
N ARG A 219 -3.26 -7.94 0.60
CA ARG A 219 -2.59 -7.12 -0.43
C ARG A 219 -2.01 -7.96 -1.57
N LEU A 220 -1.93 -9.28 -1.38
CA LEU A 220 -1.43 -10.21 -2.39
C LEU A 220 -2.33 -10.24 -3.64
N PRO A 221 -3.68 -10.25 -3.56
CA PRO A 221 -4.55 -10.20 -4.73
C PRO A 221 -4.26 -9.00 -5.62
N HIS A 222 -4.15 -7.78 -5.08
CA HIS A 222 -3.99 -6.59 -5.92
C HIS A 222 -2.62 -6.50 -6.62
N LYS A 223 -1.54 -6.93 -5.95
CA LYS A 223 -0.21 -7.06 -6.56
C LYS A 223 -0.14 -8.25 -7.53
N LEU A 224 -0.85 -9.34 -7.21
CA LEU A 224 -0.95 -10.52 -8.07
C LEU A 224 -1.77 -10.20 -9.33
N THR A 225 -2.88 -9.46 -9.24
CA THR A 225 -3.66 -9.01 -10.39
C THR A 225 -2.84 -8.12 -11.32
N ASN A 226 -2.03 -7.19 -10.78
CA ASN A 226 -1.13 -6.37 -11.60
C ASN A 226 0.00 -7.21 -12.24
N SER A 227 0.61 -8.14 -11.49
CA SER A 227 1.63 -9.05 -12.04
C SER A 227 1.06 -9.99 -13.09
N LEU A 228 -0.14 -10.53 -12.87
CA LEU A 228 -0.87 -11.38 -13.82
C LEU A 228 -1.27 -10.59 -15.06
N ALA A 229 -1.73 -9.33 -14.91
CA ALA A 229 -2.01 -8.45 -16.03
C ALA A 229 -0.75 -8.16 -16.87
N ASN A 230 0.40 -7.96 -16.22
CA ASN A 230 1.68 -7.77 -16.93
C ASN A 230 2.12 -9.04 -17.68
N ILE A 231 1.99 -10.21 -17.06
CA ILE A 231 2.34 -11.51 -17.68
C ILE A 231 1.40 -11.80 -18.85
N ALA A 232 0.09 -11.63 -18.65
CA ALA A 232 -0.92 -11.80 -19.69
C ALA A 232 -0.64 -10.85 -20.86
N ALA A 233 -0.44 -9.56 -20.60
CA ALA A 233 -0.12 -8.58 -21.63
C ALA A 233 1.16 -8.93 -22.41
N ALA A 234 2.21 -9.41 -21.73
CA ALA A 234 3.45 -9.83 -22.38
C ALA A 234 3.28 -11.07 -23.27
N GLN A 235 2.44 -12.03 -22.86
CA GLN A 235 2.15 -13.22 -23.67
C GLN A 235 1.29 -12.88 -24.88
N ILE A 236 0.23 -12.11 -24.68
CA ILE A 236 -0.63 -11.62 -25.76
C ILE A 236 0.20 -10.81 -26.77
N ALA A 237 1.13 -9.97 -26.29
CA ALA A 237 2.04 -9.21 -27.15
C ALA A 237 2.88 -10.10 -28.06
N ARG A 238 3.48 -11.17 -27.52
CA ARG A 238 4.29 -12.13 -28.28
C ARG A 238 3.46 -12.88 -29.30
N HIS A 239 2.32 -13.44 -28.92
CA HIS A 239 1.50 -14.18 -29.87
C HIS A 239 0.87 -13.31 -30.97
N ILE A 240 0.70 -12.00 -30.73
CA ILE A 240 0.35 -11.03 -31.78
C ILE A 240 1.53 -10.82 -32.74
N GLU A 241 2.76 -10.73 -32.24
CA GLU A 241 3.99 -10.63 -33.05
C GLU A 241 4.20 -11.86 -33.93
N ASP A 242 3.94 -13.04 -33.38
CA ASP A 242 4.10 -14.32 -34.07
C ASP A 242 2.92 -14.66 -35.01
N GLY A 243 1.87 -13.83 -35.04
CA GLY A 243 0.71 -13.99 -35.92
C GLY A 243 -0.27 -15.09 -35.50
N HIS A 244 -0.10 -15.65 -34.29
CA HIS A 244 -0.95 -16.71 -33.74
C HIS A 244 -2.31 -16.19 -33.22
N TYR A 245 -2.40 -14.92 -32.83
CA TYR A 245 -3.68 -14.32 -32.42
C TYR A 245 -4.38 -13.57 -33.56
N LYS A 246 -5.42 -14.21 -34.14
CA LYS A 246 -6.30 -13.59 -35.16
C LYS A 246 -7.70 -13.24 -34.62
N ASP A 247 -8.12 -13.87 -33.53
CA ASP A 247 -9.45 -13.69 -32.92
C ASP A 247 -9.36 -13.00 -31.54
N PRO A 248 -9.95 -11.80 -31.39
CA PRO A 248 -9.95 -11.04 -30.13
C PRO A 248 -11.08 -11.44 -29.15
N ASN A 249 -11.88 -12.45 -29.45
CA ASN A 249 -13.02 -12.83 -28.60
C ASN A 249 -12.64 -13.28 -27.19
N ILE A 250 -11.37 -13.67 -26.94
CA ILE A 250 -10.89 -14.11 -25.61
C ILE A 250 -11.01 -13.03 -24.52
N PHE A 251 -11.10 -11.75 -24.91
CA PHE A 251 -11.22 -10.64 -23.97
C PHE A 251 -12.67 -10.40 -23.55
N GLN A 252 -13.68 -10.84 -24.32
CA GLN A 252 -15.08 -10.52 -24.05
C GLN A 252 -15.58 -11.00 -22.67
N GLU A 253 -14.91 -11.96 -22.05
CA GLU A 253 -15.25 -12.52 -20.74
C GLU A 253 -14.56 -11.81 -19.55
N LEU A 254 -13.65 -10.87 -19.80
CA LEU A 254 -12.95 -10.12 -18.74
C LEU A 254 -13.77 -8.91 -18.26
N ASP A 255 -13.72 -8.64 -16.95
CA ASP A 255 -14.31 -7.43 -16.40
C ASP A 255 -13.59 -6.15 -16.91
N THR A 256 -14.29 -5.01 -16.89
CA THR A 256 -13.80 -3.74 -17.45
C THR A 256 -12.48 -3.26 -16.82
N LYS A 257 -12.23 -3.55 -15.54
CA LYS A 257 -11.03 -3.09 -14.83
C LYS A 257 -9.82 -3.94 -15.21
N SER A 258 -10.00 -5.25 -15.32
CA SER A 258 -8.98 -6.18 -15.85
C SER A 258 -8.65 -5.89 -17.31
N HIS A 259 -9.65 -5.53 -18.11
CA HIS A 259 -9.48 -5.07 -19.48
C HIS A 259 -8.57 -3.85 -19.60
N GLU A 260 -8.83 -2.80 -18.83
CA GLU A 260 -8.04 -1.56 -18.88
C GLU A 260 -6.59 -1.78 -18.41
N ALA A 261 -6.40 -2.59 -17.37
CA ALA A 261 -5.08 -2.95 -16.86
C ALA A 261 -4.25 -3.74 -17.90
N ILE A 262 -4.85 -4.75 -18.54
CA ILE A 262 -4.18 -5.56 -19.56
C ILE A 262 -3.93 -4.74 -20.84
N PHE A 263 -4.90 -3.95 -21.31
CA PHE A 263 -4.75 -3.17 -22.55
C PHE A 263 -3.74 -2.03 -22.42
N SER A 264 -3.69 -1.34 -21.29
CA SER A 264 -2.67 -0.30 -21.05
C SER A 264 -1.26 -0.87 -21.10
N LYS A 265 -1.05 -2.07 -20.54
CA LYS A 265 0.25 -2.78 -20.57
C LYS A 265 0.55 -3.41 -21.92
N LEU A 266 -0.45 -3.96 -22.60
CA LEU A 266 -0.30 -4.57 -23.92
C LEU A 266 0.12 -3.54 -24.99
N LEU A 267 -0.45 -2.32 -24.94
CA LEU A 267 -0.03 -1.20 -25.80
C LEU A 267 1.42 -0.76 -25.54
N LEU A 268 1.85 -0.86 -24.28
CA LEU A 268 3.20 -0.52 -23.84
C LEU A 268 4.23 -1.54 -24.36
N LEU A 269 3.85 -2.81 -24.40
CA LEU A 269 4.71 -3.93 -24.78
C LEU A 269 4.74 -4.19 -26.29
N ASN A 270 3.64 -3.97 -27.00
CA ASN A 270 3.56 -4.14 -28.44
C ASN A 270 2.67 -3.05 -29.09
N PRO A 271 3.27 -2.00 -29.67
CA PRO A 271 2.53 -0.93 -30.32
C PRO A 271 1.63 -1.39 -31.47
N LYS A 272 1.85 -2.56 -32.10
CA LYS A 272 0.98 -3.12 -33.16
C LYS A 272 -0.28 -3.79 -32.61
N ALA A 273 -0.33 -4.09 -31.31
CA ALA A 273 -1.50 -4.69 -30.66
C ALA A 273 -2.74 -3.79 -30.67
N TYR A 274 -2.61 -2.50 -31.04
CA TYR A 274 -3.76 -1.59 -31.15
C TYR A 274 -4.86 -2.10 -32.09
N LYS A 275 -4.50 -2.75 -33.21
CA LYS A 275 -5.48 -3.32 -34.16
C LYS A 275 -6.30 -4.43 -33.50
N PHE A 276 -5.66 -5.17 -32.61
CA PHE A 276 -6.25 -6.28 -31.88
C PHE A 276 -7.12 -5.79 -30.72
N ILE A 277 -6.66 -4.81 -29.94
CA ILE A 277 -7.42 -4.14 -28.86
C ILE A 277 -8.65 -3.40 -29.42
N ALA A 278 -8.51 -2.75 -30.58
CA ALA A 278 -9.63 -2.10 -31.26
C ALA A 278 -10.74 -3.11 -31.63
N LYS A 279 -10.36 -4.33 -32.00
CA LYS A 279 -11.29 -5.41 -32.36
C LYS A 279 -11.89 -6.12 -31.13
N ALA A 280 -11.14 -6.22 -30.02
CA ALA A 280 -11.57 -6.82 -28.74
C ALA A 280 -12.55 -5.96 -27.94
N THR A 281 -12.43 -4.64 -28.02
CA THR A 281 -13.27 -3.67 -27.31
C THR A 281 -14.63 -3.47 -27.98
N GLN A 282 -15.36 -4.57 -28.25
CA GLN A 282 -16.73 -4.49 -28.79
C GLN A 282 -17.61 -3.63 -27.87
N ILE A 283 -18.12 -2.55 -28.48
CA ILE A 283 -19.19 -1.65 -28.03
C ILE A 283 -18.93 -0.91 -26.72
N GLN A 284 -18.05 0.10 -26.77
CA GLN A 284 -18.29 1.32 -25.97
C GLN A 284 -19.00 2.34 -26.85
N GLU A 285 -20.19 2.78 -26.44
CA GLU A 285 -20.94 3.87 -27.07
C GLU A 285 -20.27 5.25 -26.86
N SER A 286 -19.21 5.29 -26.05
CA SER A 286 -18.40 6.47 -25.74
C SER A 286 -16.93 6.23 -26.05
N VAL A 287 -16.30 7.19 -26.72
CA VAL A 287 -14.88 7.15 -27.09
C VAL A 287 -14.18 8.39 -26.55
N VAL A 288 -13.25 8.20 -25.61
CA VAL A 288 -12.35 9.24 -25.09
C VAL A 288 -10.97 9.02 -25.69
N ILE A 289 -10.50 9.97 -26.49
CA ILE A 289 -9.24 9.81 -27.26
C ILE A 289 -8.04 10.34 -26.49
N GLY A 290 -8.21 11.45 -25.76
CA GLY A 290 -7.12 12.14 -25.06
C GLY A 290 -6.27 11.22 -24.18
N LYS A 291 -6.92 10.39 -23.34
CA LYS A 291 -6.22 9.46 -22.44
C LYS A 291 -5.53 8.28 -23.15
N ARG A 292 -6.16 7.74 -24.21
CA ARG A 292 -5.62 6.58 -24.95
C ARG A 292 -4.41 6.95 -25.82
N VAL A 293 -4.43 8.17 -26.34
CA VAL A 293 -3.40 8.68 -27.25
C VAL A 293 -2.15 9.15 -26.49
N HIS A 294 -2.29 9.58 -25.22
CA HIS A 294 -1.13 10.00 -24.41
C HIS A 294 -0.11 8.86 -24.20
N ALA A 295 -0.57 7.61 -24.09
CA ALA A 295 0.28 6.42 -24.01
C ALA A 295 1.04 6.12 -25.32
N GLN A 296 0.52 6.57 -26.47
CA GLN A 296 1.15 6.37 -27.78
C GLN A 296 2.14 7.50 -28.15
N HIS A 297 2.02 8.67 -27.52
CA HIS A 297 2.67 9.92 -27.95
C HIS A 297 4.12 10.11 -27.51
N TYR A 298 4.75 9.14 -26.83
CA TYR A 298 6.18 9.24 -26.51
C TYR A 298 7.07 9.22 -27.77
N TYR A 299 6.54 8.81 -28.95
CA TYR A 299 7.33 8.62 -30.17
C TYR A 299 6.90 9.38 -31.44
N ALA A 300 5.78 10.13 -31.46
CA ALA A 300 5.36 10.84 -32.68
C ALA A 300 4.68 12.18 -32.37
N ARG A 301 5.40 13.29 -32.61
CA ARG A 301 4.90 14.66 -32.35
C ARG A 301 3.80 15.16 -33.31
N ASN A 302 3.44 14.39 -34.34
CA ASN A 302 2.55 14.84 -35.43
C ASN A 302 1.50 13.79 -35.83
N ILE A 303 0.88 13.08 -34.90
CA ILE A 303 -0.23 12.18 -35.25
C ILE A 303 -1.51 13.02 -35.42
N ASP A 304 -2.02 13.05 -36.65
CA ASP A 304 -3.32 13.62 -36.99
C ASP A 304 -4.45 12.90 -36.21
N ILE A 305 -5.39 13.68 -35.68
CA ILE A 305 -6.52 13.16 -34.92
C ILE A 305 -7.36 12.20 -35.75
N MET A 306 -7.44 12.41 -37.07
CA MET A 306 -8.18 11.54 -37.96
C MET A 306 -7.52 10.18 -38.09
N THR A 307 -6.19 10.12 -38.13
CA THR A 307 -5.45 8.85 -38.10
C THR A 307 -5.68 8.11 -36.79
N SER A 308 -5.69 8.84 -35.67
CA SER A 308 -5.98 8.27 -34.34
C SER A 308 -7.42 7.73 -34.27
N LEU A 309 -8.40 8.51 -34.71
CA LEU A 309 -9.80 8.10 -34.79
C LEU A 309 -9.98 6.89 -35.70
N THR A 310 -9.47 6.96 -36.93
CA THR A 310 -9.62 5.89 -37.93
C THR A 310 -8.99 4.60 -37.44
N SER A 311 -7.84 4.67 -36.76
CA SER A 311 -7.17 3.49 -36.20
C SER A 311 -7.92 2.90 -35.00
N VAL A 312 -8.46 3.75 -34.11
CA VAL A 312 -9.26 3.32 -32.95
C VAL A 312 -10.62 2.75 -33.37
N LEU A 313 -11.18 3.26 -34.47
CA LEU A 313 -12.51 2.93 -34.96
C LEU A 313 -12.51 1.90 -36.09
N TYR A 314 -11.34 1.43 -36.54
CA TYR A 314 -11.22 0.48 -37.63
C TYR A 314 -12.00 -0.81 -37.35
N GLY A 315 -12.99 -1.11 -38.18
CA GLY A 315 -13.83 -2.31 -38.06
C GLY A 315 -15.04 -2.20 -37.11
N LYS A 316 -15.30 -1.03 -36.50
CA LYS A 316 -16.49 -0.79 -35.67
C LYS A 316 -17.64 -0.21 -36.50
N SER A 317 -18.88 -0.50 -36.10
CA SER A 317 -20.05 0.21 -36.62
C SER A 317 -20.01 1.64 -36.09
N LEU A 318 -19.45 2.55 -36.89
CA LEU A 318 -19.32 3.97 -36.59
C LEU A 318 -20.66 4.63 -36.22
N ALA A 319 -21.76 4.06 -36.71
CA ALA A 319 -23.13 4.45 -36.41
C ALA A 319 -23.55 4.26 -34.93
N LYS A 320 -22.77 3.53 -34.12
CA LYS A 320 -23.09 3.26 -32.69
C LYS A 320 -22.39 4.21 -31.71
N ILE A 321 -21.53 5.11 -32.18
CA ILE A 321 -20.78 6.00 -31.29
C ILE A 321 -21.63 7.23 -31.00
N HIS A 322 -22.00 7.40 -29.73
CA HIS A 322 -22.84 8.49 -29.26
C HIS A 322 -22.04 9.58 -28.54
N SER A 323 -20.85 9.27 -28.01
CA SER A 323 -20.00 10.26 -27.32
C SER A 323 -18.56 10.24 -27.83
N LEU A 324 -18.02 11.42 -28.09
CA LEU A 324 -16.64 11.63 -28.52
C LEU A 324 -16.01 12.75 -27.68
N ASP A 325 -14.89 12.46 -27.03
CA ASP A 325 -14.07 13.43 -26.32
C ASP A 325 -12.66 13.50 -26.93
N ILE A 326 -12.34 14.68 -27.46
CA ILE A 326 -11.04 15.03 -28.04
C ILE A 326 -10.44 16.28 -27.39
N GLY A 327 -11.01 16.76 -26.28
CA GLY A 327 -10.59 18.01 -25.63
C GLY A 327 -9.18 17.92 -25.04
N GLU A 328 -8.88 16.82 -24.36
CA GLU A 328 -7.55 16.55 -23.77
C GLU A 328 -6.49 16.11 -24.81
N CYS A 329 -6.86 15.90 -26.07
CA CYS A 329 -5.91 15.49 -27.10
C CYS A 329 -4.88 16.61 -27.32
N ARG A 330 -3.59 16.31 -27.47
CA ARG A 330 -2.59 17.35 -27.81
C ARG A 330 -2.45 17.61 -29.31
N SER A 331 -2.97 16.70 -30.15
CA SER A 331 -2.88 16.84 -31.60
C SER A 331 -3.62 18.06 -32.12
N GLN A 332 -3.04 18.71 -33.13
CA GLN A 332 -3.71 19.76 -33.89
C GLN A 332 -4.85 19.16 -34.72
N LEU A 333 -5.93 19.92 -34.87
CA LEU A 333 -7.03 19.54 -35.75
C LEU A 333 -6.70 19.99 -37.18
N THR A 334 -6.73 19.05 -38.12
CA THR A 334 -6.49 19.35 -39.53
C THR A 334 -7.69 20.09 -40.15
N PRO A 335 -7.49 21.00 -41.11
CA PRO A 335 -8.59 21.67 -41.78
C PRO A 335 -9.62 20.67 -42.36
N GLY A 336 -10.91 20.90 -42.09
CA GLY A 336 -11.99 20.03 -42.55
C GLY A 336 -12.26 18.80 -41.68
N TRP A 337 -11.57 18.66 -40.53
CA TRP A 337 -11.82 17.59 -39.56
C TRP A 337 -13.29 17.48 -39.16
N VAL A 338 -13.99 18.61 -39.00
CA VAL A 338 -15.40 18.68 -38.59
C VAL A 338 -16.29 17.89 -39.52
N ARG A 339 -16.13 18.12 -40.83
CA ARG A 339 -16.88 17.42 -41.87
C ARG A 339 -16.55 15.92 -41.84
N LEU A 340 -15.27 15.57 -41.74
CA LEU A 340 -14.83 14.17 -41.71
C LEU A 340 -15.44 13.43 -40.51
N ILE A 341 -15.29 13.96 -39.30
CA ILE A 341 -15.87 13.36 -38.09
C ILE A 341 -17.40 13.32 -38.18
N GLY A 342 -18.04 14.40 -38.64
CA GLY A 342 -19.49 14.46 -38.78
C GLY A 342 -20.05 13.44 -39.77
N THR A 343 -19.36 13.21 -40.88
CA THR A 343 -19.73 12.15 -41.83
C THR A 343 -19.46 10.75 -41.28
N MET A 344 -18.40 10.59 -40.49
CA MET A 344 -18.00 9.31 -39.94
C MET A 344 -18.90 8.90 -38.77
N LEU A 345 -19.33 9.84 -37.93
CA LEU A 345 -20.09 9.63 -36.69
C LEU A 345 -21.46 10.35 -36.73
N PRO A 346 -22.36 9.99 -37.66
CA PRO A 346 -23.64 10.70 -37.83
C PRO A 346 -24.58 10.60 -36.61
N SER A 347 -24.40 9.57 -35.77
CA SER A 347 -25.20 9.33 -34.57
C SER A 347 -24.67 10.05 -33.32
N LEU A 348 -23.66 10.90 -33.44
CA LEU A 348 -23.00 11.52 -32.30
C LEU A 348 -23.97 12.43 -31.52
N GLN A 349 -24.07 12.20 -30.22
CA GLN A 349 -24.94 12.93 -29.28
C GLN A 349 -24.15 13.77 -28.27
N SER A 350 -22.88 13.45 -28.01
CA SER A 350 -22.02 14.17 -27.10
C SER A 350 -20.66 14.42 -27.75
N LEU A 351 -20.24 15.68 -27.76
CA LEU A 351 -18.96 16.09 -28.33
C LEU A 351 -18.23 17.04 -27.38
N ASP A 352 -17.04 16.65 -26.94
CA ASP A 352 -16.11 17.50 -26.21
C ASP A 352 -14.90 17.84 -27.09
N ILE A 353 -14.76 19.12 -27.39
CA ILE A 353 -13.64 19.70 -28.16
C ILE A 353 -13.00 20.86 -27.39
N SER A 354 -13.07 20.81 -26.06
CA SER A 354 -12.46 21.84 -25.22
C SER A 354 -10.97 22.01 -25.52
N ASN A 355 -10.43 23.21 -25.33
CA ASN A 355 -9.02 23.56 -25.62
C ASN A 355 -8.61 23.41 -27.10
N LYS A 356 -9.56 23.31 -28.03
CA LYS A 356 -9.29 23.26 -29.47
C LYS A 356 -9.65 24.57 -30.15
N PRO A 357 -8.68 25.35 -30.67
CA PRO A 357 -9.02 26.58 -31.38
C PRO A 357 -9.89 26.25 -32.60
N LEU A 358 -11.05 26.89 -32.69
CA LEU A 358 -11.98 26.76 -33.81
C LEU A 358 -11.97 28.04 -34.63
N SER A 359 -11.83 27.89 -35.95
CA SER A 359 -12.15 28.98 -36.85
C SER A 359 -13.67 29.19 -36.91
N LYS A 360 -14.10 30.34 -37.46
CA LYS A 360 -15.51 30.61 -37.73
C LYS A 360 -16.12 29.53 -38.64
N GLU A 361 -15.34 29.06 -39.61
CA GLU A 361 -15.78 28.02 -40.56
C GLU A 361 -15.95 26.67 -39.86
N ASP A 362 -15.00 26.27 -39.01
CA ASP A 362 -15.09 25.02 -38.25
C ASP A 362 -16.34 25.01 -37.36
N PHE A 363 -16.61 26.11 -36.65
CA PHE A 363 -17.80 26.22 -35.80
C PHE A 363 -19.11 26.16 -36.60
N SER A 364 -19.16 26.84 -37.75
CA SER A 364 -20.31 26.77 -38.67
C SER A 364 -20.55 25.35 -39.18
N GLN A 365 -19.50 24.67 -39.62
CA GLN A 365 -19.55 23.28 -40.07
C GLN A 365 -20.02 22.36 -38.94
N LEU A 366 -19.55 22.60 -37.70
CA LEU A 366 -19.91 21.77 -36.56
C LEU A 366 -21.42 21.81 -36.33
N CYS A 367 -21.98 23.01 -36.37
CA CYS A 367 -23.42 23.20 -36.24
C CYS A 367 -24.23 22.56 -37.38
N ASN A 368 -23.64 22.38 -38.56
CA ASN A 368 -24.31 21.78 -39.73
C ASN A 368 -24.27 20.25 -39.72
N PHE A 369 -23.12 19.66 -39.37
CA PHE A 369 -22.89 18.22 -39.48
C PHE A 369 -23.37 17.42 -38.26
N PHE A 370 -23.45 18.05 -37.08
CA PHE A 370 -23.73 17.34 -35.84
C PHE A 370 -25.12 17.65 -35.25
N GLN A 371 -26.17 17.59 -36.08
CA GLN A 371 -27.54 17.97 -35.70
C GLN A 371 -28.16 17.10 -34.58
N ASN A 372 -27.61 15.91 -34.34
CA ASN A 372 -28.03 14.98 -33.29
C ASN A 372 -27.41 15.28 -31.91
N LEU A 373 -26.52 16.28 -31.80
CA LEU A 373 -25.88 16.61 -30.52
C LEU A 373 -26.90 17.05 -29.47
N GLN A 374 -26.76 16.42 -28.31
CA GLN A 374 -27.44 16.74 -27.06
C GLN A 374 -26.50 17.40 -26.06
N LYS A 375 -25.18 17.11 -26.13
CA LYS A 375 -24.15 17.70 -25.27
C LYS A 375 -23.00 18.23 -26.12
N LEU A 376 -22.60 19.46 -25.87
CA LEU A 376 -21.48 20.10 -26.56
C LEU A 376 -20.61 20.86 -25.58
N ASN A 377 -19.31 20.60 -25.60
CA ASN A 377 -18.31 21.39 -24.88
C ASN A 377 -17.36 22.08 -25.86
N ILE A 378 -17.45 23.41 -25.92
CA ILE A 378 -16.61 24.31 -26.74
C ILE A 378 -15.77 25.24 -25.86
N SER A 379 -15.46 24.84 -24.64
CA SER A 379 -14.62 25.61 -23.72
C SER A 379 -13.24 25.87 -24.32
N ASP A 380 -12.69 27.08 -24.14
CA ASP A 380 -11.34 27.42 -24.61
C ASP A 380 -11.10 27.20 -26.12
N THR A 381 -12.16 27.28 -26.93
CA THR A 381 -12.08 27.11 -28.39
C THR A 381 -11.85 28.40 -29.18
N CYS A 382 -11.73 29.54 -28.50
CA CYS A 382 -11.63 30.87 -29.10
C CYS A 382 -12.84 31.28 -29.99
N VAL A 383 -13.97 30.58 -29.90
CA VAL A 383 -15.21 30.97 -30.60
C VAL A 383 -15.67 32.34 -30.09
N LYS A 384 -15.81 33.30 -31.01
CA LYS A 384 -16.17 34.69 -30.70
C LYS A 384 -17.64 35.02 -30.93
N LYS A 385 -18.37 34.16 -31.66
CA LYS A 385 -19.78 34.33 -32.02
C LYS A 385 -20.47 32.98 -32.09
N LEU A 386 -21.68 32.89 -31.56
CA LEU A 386 -22.48 31.65 -31.55
C LEU A 386 -23.41 31.52 -32.78
N GLN A 387 -23.19 32.32 -33.82
CA GLN A 387 -23.99 32.25 -35.05
C GLN A 387 -23.97 30.84 -35.64
N GLY A 388 -25.15 30.27 -35.84
CA GLY A 388 -25.34 28.92 -36.36
C GLY A 388 -25.63 27.85 -35.29
N ILE A 389 -25.34 28.11 -34.00
CA ILE A 389 -25.56 27.12 -32.94
C ILE A 389 -27.02 26.67 -32.84
N SER A 390 -27.95 27.54 -33.23
CA SER A 390 -29.40 27.29 -33.31
C SER A 390 -29.79 26.10 -34.21
N LYS A 391 -28.90 25.63 -35.09
CA LYS A 391 -29.10 24.43 -35.91
C LYS A 391 -29.04 23.14 -35.09
N LEU A 392 -28.41 23.16 -33.92
CA LEU A 392 -28.31 22.03 -32.99
C LEU A 392 -29.59 21.91 -32.15
N LYS A 393 -30.73 21.67 -32.80
CA LYS A 393 -32.06 21.71 -32.15
C LYS A 393 -32.24 20.74 -30.98
N ASN A 394 -31.43 19.68 -30.94
CA ASN A 394 -31.46 18.66 -29.89
C ASN A 394 -30.53 18.97 -28.70
N LEU A 395 -29.81 20.10 -28.73
CA LEU A 395 -28.81 20.43 -27.71
C LEU A 395 -29.47 20.75 -26.37
N LYS A 396 -29.09 19.97 -25.35
CA LYS A 396 -29.59 20.08 -23.96
C LYS A 396 -28.54 20.59 -22.99
N VAL A 397 -27.26 20.30 -23.24
CA VAL A 397 -26.14 20.73 -22.38
C VAL A 397 -25.11 21.44 -23.25
N LEU A 398 -24.77 22.68 -22.88
CA LEU A 398 -23.73 23.46 -23.54
C LEU A 398 -22.74 23.96 -22.49
N SER A 399 -21.46 23.63 -22.70
CA SER A 399 -20.35 24.23 -21.98
C SER A 399 -19.56 25.13 -22.92
N MET A 400 -19.39 26.39 -22.53
CA MET A 400 -18.67 27.41 -23.27
C MET A 400 -17.75 28.21 -22.36
N ARG A 401 -17.07 27.50 -21.44
CA ARG A 401 -16.17 28.09 -20.47
C ARG A 401 -15.07 28.90 -21.13
N ASN A 402 -14.64 29.95 -20.45
CA ASN A 402 -13.58 30.85 -20.89
C ASN A 402 -13.77 31.55 -22.24
N LEU A 403 -14.90 31.35 -22.94
CA LEU A 403 -15.21 32.12 -24.14
C LEU A 403 -15.46 33.59 -23.80
N GLN A 404 -15.19 34.46 -24.78
CA GLN A 404 -15.37 35.89 -24.64
C GLN A 404 -16.08 36.45 -25.87
N PHE A 405 -17.23 37.07 -25.62
CA PHE A 405 -18.05 37.71 -26.65
C PHE A 405 -17.80 39.22 -26.62
N ARG A 406 -17.86 39.86 -27.79
CA ARG A 406 -17.64 41.31 -27.88
C ARG A 406 -18.91 42.07 -27.51
N THR A 407 -20.06 41.55 -27.94
CA THR A 407 -21.38 42.16 -27.74
C THR A 407 -22.42 41.09 -27.41
N ALA A 408 -23.53 41.50 -26.77
CA ALA A 408 -24.69 40.64 -26.56
C ALA A 408 -25.19 40.00 -27.87
N THR A 409 -25.11 40.73 -28.98
CA THR A 409 -25.51 40.22 -30.31
C THR A 409 -24.73 38.99 -30.78
N ASP A 410 -23.49 38.79 -30.31
CA ASP A 410 -22.69 37.62 -30.64
C ASP A 410 -23.25 36.33 -29.99
N MET A 411 -24.16 36.46 -29.00
CA MET A 411 -24.81 35.35 -28.28
C MET A 411 -26.26 35.08 -28.72
N LEU A 412 -26.89 35.94 -29.53
CA LEU A 412 -28.34 35.88 -29.82
C LEU A 412 -28.84 34.51 -30.30
N ASP A 413 -28.03 33.79 -31.09
CA ASP A 413 -28.40 32.48 -31.60
C ASP A 413 -28.52 31.40 -30.50
N LEU A 414 -27.90 31.59 -29.33
CA LEU A 414 -28.05 30.74 -28.15
C LEU A 414 -29.52 30.62 -27.73
N PHE A 415 -30.25 31.75 -27.72
CA PHE A 415 -31.64 31.82 -27.25
C PHE A 415 -32.65 31.13 -28.17
N LYS A 416 -32.20 30.65 -29.34
CA LYS A 416 -33.00 29.80 -30.24
C LYS A 416 -32.96 28.32 -29.82
N LEU A 417 -32.05 27.93 -28.92
CA LEU A 417 -31.97 26.57 -28.36
C LEU A 417 -33.01 26.37 -27.25
N LYS A 418 -34.29 26.25 -27.65
CA LYS A 418 -35.41 26.17 -26.69
C LYS A 418 -35.36 24.92 -25.79
N GLY A 419 -34.64 23.88 -26.19
CA GLY A 419 -34.42 22.65 -25.41
C GLY A 419 -33.16 22.66 -24.53
N LEU A 420 -32.44 23.77 -24.43
CA LEU A 420 -31.22 23.85 -23.61
C LEU A 420 -31.58 23.85 -22.12
N VAL A 421 -31.09 22.85 -21.39
CA VAL A 421 -31.41 22.58 -19.99
C VAL A 421 -30.29 23.03 -19.04
N ALA A 422 -29.03 22.87 -19.47
CA ALA A 422 -27.85 23.24 -18.68
C ALA A 422 -26.88 24.07 -19.52
N LEU A 423 -26.44 25.20 -18.94
CA LEU A 423 -25.49 26.10 -19.56
C LEU A 423 -24.32 26.38 -18.61
N ASP A 424 -23.10 26.15 -19.07
CA ASP A 424 -21.87 26.49 -18.35
C ASP A 424 -21.13 27.60 -19.11
N VAL A 425 -21.02 28.76 -18.46
CA VAL A 425 -20.29 29.95 -18.92
C VAL A 425 -19.16 30.33 -17.97
N SER A 426 -18.78 29.40 -17.10
CA SER A 426 -17.81 29.64 -16.05
C SER A 426 -16.42 29.96 -16.59
N ARG A 427 -15.58 30.53 -15.72
CA ARG A 427 -14.19 30.87 -16.02
C ARG A 427 -13.26 30.37 -14.92
N ASP A 428 -12.08 29.96 -15.35
CA ASP A 428 -10.95 29.64 -14.46
C ASP A 428 -9.78 30.62 -14.59
N ILE A 429 -9.79 31.49 -15.61
CA ILE A 429 -8.80 32.55 -15.79
C ILE A 429 -9.37 33.89 -15.30
N ALA A 430 -8.73 34.47 -14.28
CA ALA A 430 -8.98 35.85 -13.87
C ALA A 430 -8.60 36.80 -15.02
N LYS A 431 -9.61 37.45 -15.62
CA LYS A 431 -9.41 38.51 -16.62
C LYS A 431 -10.18 39.76 -16.19
N ALA A 432 -9.59 40.92 -16.39
CA ALA A 432 -10.31 42.18 -16.24
C ALA A 432 -11.42 42.30 -17.30
N ASN A 433 -12.48 43.04 -16.98
CA ASN A 433 -13.58 43.39 -17.90
C ASN A 433 -14.37 42.19 -18.46
N ILE A 434 -14.64 41.19 -17.62
CA ILE A 434 -15.60 40.13 -17.94
C ILE A 434 -16.99 40.76 -18.01
N LYS A 435 -17.76 40.42 -19.06
CA LYS A 435 -19.12 40.92 -19.28
C LYS A 435 -20.06 39.81 -19.76
N THR A 436 -19.72 38.55 -19.48
CA THR A 436 -20.39 37.39 -20.09
C THR A 436 -21.84 37.28 -19.63
N ILE A 437 -22.09 37.42 -18.33
CA ILE A 437 -23.46 37.35 -17.77
C ILE A 437 -24.23 38.61 -18.09
N ARG A 438 -23.59 39.78 -18.02
CA ARG A 438 -24.21 41.03 -18.49
C ARG A 438 -24.65 40.94 -19.95
N GLN A 439 -23.79 40.46 -20.85
CA GLN A 439 -24.12 40.28 -22.28
C GLN A 439 -25.24 39.25 -22.48
N PHE A 440 -25.27 38.19 -21.67
CA PHE A 440 -26.36 37.21 -21.68
C PHE A 440 -27.70 37.87 -21.30
N VAL A 441 -27.73 38.68 -20.23
CA VAL A 441 -28.93 39.42 -19.78
C VAL A 441 -29.33 40.50 -20.78
N GLU A 442 -28.37 41.27 -21.32
CA GLU A 442 -28.59 42.33 -22.33
C GLU A 442 -29.22 41.82 -23.62
N CYS A 443 -29.15 40.51 -23.91
CA CYS A 443 -29.88 39.93 -25.04
C CYS A 443 -31.41 40.07 -24.88
N GLY A 444 -31.93 40.28 -23.67
CA GLY A 444 -33.36 40.46 -23.39
C GLY A 444 -34.23 39.24 -23.77
N ASN A 445 -33.62 38.07 -23.91
CA ASN A 445 -34.27 36.84 -24.33
C ASN A 445 -34.22 35.78 -23.22
N VAL A 446 -35.14 34.81 -23.26
CA VAL A 446 -35.21 33.72 -22.29
C VAL A 446 -34.89 32.37 -22.93
N LEU A 447 -34.25 31.50 -22.14
CA LEU A 447 -34.06 30.08 -22.44
C LEU A 447 -35.12 29.29 -21.66
N PRO A 448 -36.27 28.96 -22.26
CA PRO A 448 -37.42 28.50 -21.51
C PRO A 448 -37.20 27.16 -20.80
N SER A 449 -36.27 26.32 -21.26
CA SER A 449 -35.96 25.03 -20.61
C SER A 449 -34.75 25.06 -19.68
N LEU A 450 -34.11 26.22 -19.50
CA LEU A 450 -32.88 26.32 -18.72
C LEU A 450 -33.19 26.11 -17.23
N THR A 451 -32.58 25.08 -16.64
CA THR A 451 -32.74 24.72 -15.22
C THR A 451 -31.45 24.92 -14.43
N PHE A 452 -30.31 24.91 -15.11
CA PHE A 452 -28.99 24.98 -14.49
C PHE A 452 -28.08 25.97 -15.24
N LEU A 453 -27.45 26.87 -14.49
CA LEU A 453 -26.46 27.83 -14.99
C LEU A 453 -25.20 27.79 -14.14
N ASP A 454 -24.04 27.51 -14.73
CA ASP A 454 -22.75 27.76 -14.08
C ASP A 454 -22.18 29.11 -14.55
N ALA A 455 -22.17 30.08 -13.64
CA ALA A 455 -21.69 31.44 -13.83
C ALA A 455 -20.43 31.73 -12.99
N SER A 456 -19.71 30.70 -12.56
CA SER A 456 -18.55 30.85 -11.68
C SER A 456 -17.40 31.59 -12.35
N GLY A 457 -16.70 32.47 -11.63
CA GLY A 457 -15.62 33.30 -12.17
C GLY A 457 -16.07 34.31 -13.23
N THR A 458 -17.35 34.66 -13.28
CA THR A 458 -17.90 35.65 -14.23
C THR A 458 -18.23 36.98 -13.53
N ASP A 459 -18.86 37.90 -14.26
CA ASP A 459 -19.33 39.21 -13.79
C ASP A 459 -20.70 39.17 -13.10
N ILE A 460 -21.22 37.99 -12.73
CA ILE A 460 -22.49 37.88 -12.03
C ILE A 460 -22.43 38.59 -10.66
N ASN A 461 -23.44 39.42 -10.41
CA ASN A 461 -23.67 40.15 -9.17
C ASN A 461 -25.18 40.14 -8.86
N GLN A 462 -25.62 40.84 -7.80
CA GLN A 462 -27.02 40.80 -7.38
C GLN A 462 -27.99 41.35 -8.45
N ASP A 463 -27.69 42.50 -9.07
CA ASP A 463 -28.55 43.08 -10.12
C ASP A 463 -28.73 42.13 -11.32
N LEU A 464 -27.67 41.44 -11.72
CA LEU A 464 -27.70 40.46 -12.80
C LEU A 464 -28.40 39.17 -12.38
N LEU A 465 -28.28 38.76 -11.11
CA LEU A 465 -29.03 37.64 -10.55
C LEU A 465 -30.53 37.90 -10.58
N ASP A 466 -30.96 39.08 -10.14
CA ASP A 466 -32.37 39.50 -10.18
C ASP A 466 -32.90 39.49 -11.62
N SER A 467 -32.06 39.90 -12.58
CA SER A 467 -32.39 39.81 -14.01
C SER A 467 -32.44 38.37 -14.56
N LEU A 468 -31.72 37.44 -13.95
CA LEU A 468 -31.79 36.01 -14.29
C LEU A 468 -33.03 35.33 -13.69
N GLU A 469 -33.67 35.91 -12.67
CA GLU A 469 -34.91 35.36 -12.10
C GLU A 469 -36.08 35.36 -13.10
N TYR A 470 -36.02 36.18 -14.15
CA TYR A 470 -36.97 36.13 -15.27
C TYR A 470 -36.85 34.84 -16.12
N GLN A 471 -35.83 34.00 -15.90
CA GLN A 471 -35.75 32.67 -16.52
C GLN A 471 -36.73 31.72 -15.81
N PRO A 472 -37.81 31.29 -16.47
CA PRO A 472 -38.98 30.70 -15.79
C PRO A 472 -38.69 29.37 -15.09
N ASN A 473 -37.70 28.62 -15.56
CA ASN A 473 -37.37 27.28 -15.07
C ASN A 473 -35.99 27.19 -14.41
N LEU A 474 -35.30 28.33 -14.19
CA LEU A 474 -33.97 28.32 -13.62
C LEU A 474 -34.03 27.96 -12.13
N GLN A 475 -33.49 26.79 -11.79
CA GLN A 475 -33.55 26.19 -10.46
C GLN A 475 -32.23 26.33 -9.70
N LYS A 476 -31.10 26.28 -10.41
CA LYS A 476 -29.78 26.19 -9.79
C LYS A 476 -28.76 27.06 -10.53
N ILE A 477 -28.02 27.87 -9.78
CA ILE A 477 -26.94 28.73 -10.26
C ILE A 477 -25.67 28.41 -9.48
N LEU A 478 -24.55 28.15 -10.14
CA LEU A 478 -23.22 28.15 -9.50
C LEU A 478 -22.56 29.51 -9.73
N ALA A 479 -22.04 30.10 -8.67
CA ALA A 479 -21.43 31.43 -8.70
C ALA A 479 -20.22 31.52 -7.76
N ILE A 480 -19.30 30.56 -7.84
CA ILE A 480 -18.04 30.62 -7.07
C ILE A 480 -17.06 31.62 -7.69
N ASP A 481 -16.24 32.29 -6.89
CA ASP A 481 -15.36 33.40 -7.32
C ASP A 481 -16.12 34.51 -8.07
N THR A 482 -17.19 35.03 -7.48
CA THR A 482 -18.00 36.13 -8.04
C THR A 482 -18.39 37.11 -6.94
N ASP A 483 -19.01 38.23 -7.31
CA ASP A 483 -19.57 39.18 -6.33
C ASP A 483 -20.72 38.57 -5.49
N LEU A 484 -21.24 37.40 -5.92
CA LEU A 484 -22.25 36.64 -5.19
C LEU A 484 -21.66 35.59 -4.24
N GLN A 485 -20.35 35.56 -4.02
CA GLN A 485 -19.72 34.51 -3.23
C GLN A 485 -20.28 34.40 -1.80
N ASP A 486 -20.79 35.50 -1.24
CA ASP A 486 -21.36 35.61 0.11
C ASP A 486 -22.91 35.70 0.13
N SER A 487 -23.57 35.49 -1.00
CA SER A 487 -25.04 35.59 -1.09
C SER A 487 -25.73 34.36 -0.48
N ASN A 488 -26.76 34.57 0.36
CA ASN A 488 -27.55 33.48 0.97
C ASN A 488 -28.77 33.06 0.13
N THR A 489 -28.75 33.32 -1.18
CA THR A 489 -29.89 33.02 -2.05
C THR A 489 -30.03 31.49 -2.24
N PRO A 490 -31.19 30.86 -1.93
CA PRO A 490 -31.33 29.40 -1.94
C PRO A 490 -31.03 28.69 -3.27
N LYS A 491 -31.18 29.39 -4.40
CA LYS A 491 -30.90 28.87 -5.75
C LYS A 491 -29.41 28.93 -6.12
N VAL A 492 -28.59 29.63 -5.34
CA VAL A 492 -27.18 29.90 -5.64
C VAL A 492 -26.28 28.98 -4.82
N LEU A 493 -25.40 28.25 -5.50
CA LEU A 493 -24.28 27.54 -4.90
C LEU A 493 -23.02 28.38 -5.04
N ASN A 494 -22.48 28.78 -3.89
CA ASN A 494 -21.34 29.70 -3.76
C ASN A 494 -20.56 29.39 -2.47
N PHE A 495 -19.75 30.36 -2.00
CA PHE A 495 -18.90 30.24 -0.82
C PHE A 495 -19.50 30.82 0.47
N ALA A 496 -20.80 31.15 0.48
CA ALA A 496 -21.43 31.87 1.59
C ALA A 496 -21.45 31.04 2.89
N THR A 497 -21.61 29.72 2.75
CA THR A 497 -21.61 28.77 3.87
C THR A 497 -20.81 27.52 3.53
N LEU A 498 -20.41 26.78 4.56
CA LEU A 498 -19.74 25.50 4.39
C LEU A 498 -20.63 24.49 3.66
N GLU A 499 -21.92 24.47 3.96
CA GLU A 499 -22.89 23.57 3.31
C GLU A 499 -23.01 23.86 1.80
N THR A 500 -23.17 25.13 1.41
CA THR A 500 -23.25 25.51 -0.01
C THR A 500 -21.93 25.23 -0.73
N THR A 501 -20.79 25.44 -0.05
CA THR A 501 -19.46 25.16 -0.60
C THR A 501 -19.23 23.67 -0.79
N LEU A 502 -19.67 22.80 0.12
CA LEU A 502 -19.61 21.34 -0.02
C LEU A 502 -20.50 20.85 -1.17
N LYS A 503 -21.71 21.43 -1.34
CA LYS A 503 -22.57 21.13 -2.50
C LYS A 503 -21.90 21.53 -3.83
N ALA A 504 -21.18 22.66 -3.85
CA ALA A 504 -20.38 23.07 -5.00
C ALA A 504 -19.19 22.13 -5.23
N LEU A 505 -18.48 21.73 -4.18
CA LEU A 505 -17.38 20.77 -4.25
C LEU A 505 -17.84 19.42 -4.84
N ALA A 506 -18.94 18.87 -4.33
CA ALA A 506 -19.51 17.62 -4.82
C ALA A 506 -19.89 17.72 -6.30
N HIS A 507 -20.47 18.85 -6.70
CA HIS A 507 -20.80 19.11 -8.10
C HIS A 507 -19.55 19.12 -9.00
N TYR A 508 -18.51 19.88 -8.65
CA TYR A 508 -17.31 20.00 -9.47
C TYR A 508 -16.43 18.75 -9.47
N THR A 509 -16.44 17.99 -8.38
CA THR A 509 -15.78 16.69 -8.30
C THR A 509 -16.41 15.71 -9.28
N ASN A 510 -17.75 15.64 -9.31
CA ASN A 510 -18.48 14.81 -10.28
C ASN A 510 -18.25 15.21 -11.74
N LEU A 511 -18.08 16.50 -12.02
CA LEU A 511 -17.70 17.00 -13.35
C LEU A 511 -16.22 16.80 -13.69
N LYS A 512 -15.40 16.31 -12.76
CA LYS A 512 -13.93 16.23 -12.87
C LYS A 512 -13.29 17.58 -13.21
N ASN A 513 -13.90 18.67 -12.74
CA ASN A 513 -13.39 20.02 -12.95
C ASN A 513 -12.36 20.37 -11.87
N SER A 514 -11.10 20.01 -12.13
CA SER A 514 -9.99 20.18 -11.18
C SER A 514 -9.85 21.63 -10.68
N ALA A 515 -9.92 22.62 -11.58
CA ALA A 515 -9.75 24.03 -11.22
C ALA A 515 -10.83 24.55 -10.27
N ALA A 516 -12.10 24.24 -10.53
CA ALA A 516 -13.21 24.65 -9.65
C ALA A 516 -13.23 23.87 -8.33
N THR A 517 -12.92 22.56 -8.36
CA THR A 517 -12.77 21.73 -7.16
C THR A 517 -11.70 22.29 -6.23
N ARG A 518 -10.53 22.66 -6.79
CA ARG A 518 -9.44 23.29 -6.04
C ARG A 518 -9.88 24.55 -5.30
N ARG A 519 -10.67 25.40 -5.97
CA ARG A 519 -11.21 26.64 -5.37
C ARG A 519 -12.19 26.35 -4.23
N CYS A 520 -13.07 25.36 -4.43
CA CYS A 520 -13.96 24.91 -3.36
C CYS A 520 -13.17 24.39 -2.15
N LEU A 521 -12.14 23.58 -2.36
CA LEU A 521 -11.28 23.07 -1.28
C LEU A 521 -10.53 24.21 -0.56
N ALA A 522 -10.00 25.18 -1.29
CA ALA A 522 -9.35 26.35 -0.69
C ALA A 522 -10.32 27.17 0.17
N SER A 523 -11.55 27.39 -0.31
CA SER A 523 -12.61 28.06 0.44
C SER A 523 -13.02 27.26 1.67
N ILE A 524 -13.19 25.93 1.55
CA ILE A 524 -13.49 25.03 2.66
C ILE A 524 -12.41 25.08 3.74
N LYS A 525 -11.11 25.05 3.37
CA LYS A 525 -10.01 25.22 4.34
C LYS A 525 -10.14 26.53 5.10
N SER A 526 -10.38 27.63 4.38
CA SER A 526 -10.56 28.95 5.00
C SER A 526 -11.75 28.99 5.96
N GLN A 527 -12.85 28.32 5.62
CA GLN A 527 -14.05 28.25 6.45
C GLN A 527 -13.86 27.33 7.66
N PHE A 528 -13.12 26.23 7.54
CA PHE A 528 -12.75 25.42 8.70
C PHE A 528 -11.98 26.23 9.72
N LYS A 529 -10.93 26.94 9.27
CA LYS A 529 -10.14 27.80 10.15
C LYS A 529 -11.01 28.83 10.86
N LYS A 530 -11.86 29.55 10.11
CA LYS A 530 -12.81 30.50 10.69
C LYS A 530 -13.76 29.84 11.71
N ASN A 531 -14.37 28.72 11.36
CA ASN A 531 -15.28 28.00 12.25
C ASN A 531 -14.56 27.47 13.50
N HIS A 532 -13.28 27.15 13.42
CA HIS A 532 -12.45 26.77 14.57
C HIS A 532 -12.19 27.96 15.48
N ASP A 533 -11.76 29.09 14.92
CA ASP A 533 -11.52 30.33 15.65
C ASP A 533 -12.80 30.84 16.34
N ASP A 534 -13.95 30.71 15.68
CA ASP A 534 -15.26 31.14 16.18
C ASP A 534 -15.93 30.08 17.11
N GLY A 535 -15.35 28.88 17.24
CA GLY A 535 -15.92 27.78 18.02
C GLY A 535 -17.20 27.16 17.43
N GLU A 536 -17.48 27.41 16.15
CA GLU A 536 -18.65 26.90 15.44
C GLU A 536 -18.58 25.39 15.20
N ARG A 537 -19.74 24.73 15.29
CA ARG A 537 -19.87 23.30 15.00
C ARG A 537 -20.17 23.09 13.53
N TYR A 538 -19.55 22.08 12.94
CA TYR A 538 -19.87 21.63 11.59
C TYR A 538 -19.86 20.10 11.50
N ASP A 539 -20.53 19.57 10.48
CA ASP A 539 -20.62 18.12 10.23
C ASP A 539 -19.29 17.59 9.65
N VAL A 540 -18.41 17.13 10.55
CA VAL A 540 -17.10 16.58 10.22
C VAL A 540 -17.20 15.40 9.26
N VAL A 541 -18.18 14.50 9.44
CA VAL A 541 -18.32 13.29 8.62
C VAL A 541 -18.67 13.66 7.18
N ASN A 542 -19.62 14.57 7.00
CA ASN A 542 -19.99 15.03 5.66
C ASN A 542 -18.85 15.81 4.98
N CYS A 543 -18.07 16.58 5.74
CA CYS A 543 -16.87 17.24 5.25
C CYS A 543 -15.82 16.24 4.77
N LEU A 544 -15.48 15.25 5.60
CA LEU A 544 -14.52 14.20 5.26
C LEU A 544 -14.94 13.47 4.00
N LYS A 545 -16.21 13.05 3.89
CA LYS A 545 -16.75 12.37 2.71
C LYS A 545 -16.44 13.12 1.41
N HIS A 546 -16.80 14.40 1.34
CA HIS A 546 -16.64 15.17 0.10
C HIS A 546 -15.18 15.56 -0.18
N VAL A 547 -14.38 15.83 0.86
CA VAL A 547 -12.95 16.12 0.71
C VAL A 547 -12.20 14.87 0.22
N ILE A 548 -12.49 13.71 0.79
CA ILE A 548 -11.87 12.42 0.39
C ILE A 548 -12.25 12.08 -1.04
N GLU A 549 -13.53 12.18 -1.41
CA GLU A 549 -14.00 11.96 -2.78
C GLU A 549 -13.26 12.86 -3.79
N ALA A 550 -13.01 14.11 -3.44
CA ALA A 550 -12.22 15.03 -4.25
C ALA A 550 -10.75 14.61 -4.35
N ILE A 551 -10.11 14.21 -3.23
CA ILE A 551 -8.72 13.75 -3.24
C ILE A 551 -8.57 12.49 -4.10
N GLU A 552 -9.47 11.52 -3.99
CA GLU A 552 -9.45 10.30 -4.77
C GLU A 552 -9.65 10.58 -6.27
N THR A 553 -10.62 11.45 -6.61
CA THR A 553 -10.91 11.83 -8.00
C THR A 553 -9.72 12.53 -8.68
N PHE A 554 -8.96 13.33 -7.92
CA PHE A 554 -7.84 14.12 -8.44
C PHE A 554 -6.48 13.65 -7.92
N SER A 555 -6.38 12.41 -7.46
CA SER A 555 -5.11 11.83 -7.04
C SER A 555 -4.20 11.64 -8.27
N PRO A 556 -2.94 12.10 -8.22
CA PRO A 556 -2.01 11.83 -9.30
C PRO A 556 -1.71 10.33 -9.40
N ASP A 557 -1.66 9.82 -10.64
CA ASP A 557 -1.30 8.43 -10.96
C ASP A 557 0.18 8.10 -10.68
N GLY A 558 0.98 9.10 -10.27
CA GLY A 558 2.42 8.96 -10.03
C GLY A 558 2.97 10.00 -9.05
N SER A 559 4.28 10.22 -9.10
CA SER A 559 4.94 11.29 -8.35
C SER A 559 4.46 12.65 -8.83
N LEU A 560 4.25 13.58 -7.90
CA LEU A 560 4.03 14.99 -8.23
C LEU A 560 5.24 15.51 -9.02
N ASP A 561 5.00 16.22 -10.12
CA ASP A 561 6.08 16.90 -10.85
C ASP A 561 6.71 17.95 -9.92
N VAL A 562 8.05 17.89 -9.79
CA VAL A 562 8.88 18.78 -8.95
C VAL A 562 8.61 20.26 -9.25
N ASN A 563 8.19 20.59 -10.47
CA ASN A 563 7.90 21.96 -10.89
C ASN A 563 6.44 22.39 -10.63
N THR A 564 5.59 21.48 -10.16
CA THR A 564 4.19 21.83 -9.88
C THR A 564 4.12 22.65 -8.62
N MET A 565 3.66 23.90 -8.75
CA MET A 565 3.36 24.75 -7.60
C MET A 565 2.25 24.07 -6.78
N TRP A 566 2.55 23.75 -5.52
CA TRP A 566 1.67 22.98 -4.63
C TRP A 566 0.29 23.63 -4.44
N SER A 567 0.20 24.96 -4.39
CA SER A 567 -1.06 25.72 -4.37
C SER A 567 -1.92 25.54 -5.63
N GLY A 568 -1.32 25.08 -6.72
CA GLY A 568 -1.98 24.80 -7.99
C GLY A 568 -2.67 23.44 -8.05
N HIS A 569 -2.39 22.51 -7.12
CA HIS A 569 -2.83 21.13 -7.24
C HIS A 569 -4.03 20.80 -6.35
N THR A 570 -5.11 20.28 -6.94
CA THR A 570 -6.36 19.92 -6.26
C THR A 570 -6.18 18.89 -5.14
N TYR A 571 -5.41 17.83 -5.41
CA TYR A 571 -4.98 16.86 -4.39
C TYR A 571 -4.40 17.52 -3.14
N ILE A 572 -3.50 18.50 -3.30
CA ILE A 572 -2.85 19.16 -2.16
C ILE A 572 -3.84 20.00 -1.36
N GLN A 573 -4.75 20.73 -2.02
CA GLN A 573 -5.80 21.47 -1.31
C GLN A 573 -6.73 20.53 -0.53
N GLY A 574 -7.01 19.34 -1.07
CA GLY A 574 -7.79 18.31 -0.37
C GLY A 574 -7.05 17.79 0.86
N VAL A 575 -5.77 17.44 0.71
CA VAL A 575 -4.90 17.06 1.85
C VAL A 575 -4.90 18.16 2.92
N MET A 576 -4.88 19.42 2.51
CA MET A 576 -4.86 20.54 3.44
C MET A 576 -6.19 20.74 4.18
N CYS A 577 -7.32 20.39 3.56
CA CYS A 577 -8.59 20.29 4.26
C CYS A 577 -8.56 19.17 5.30
N LEU A 578 -8.07 17.98 4.95
CA LEU A 578 -7.95 16.86 5.91
C LEU A 578 -7.02 17.20 7.07
N THR A 579 -5.93 17.90 6.77
CA THR A 579 -4.95 18.37 7.76
C THR A 579 -5.62 19.30 8.76
N GLU A 580 -6.32 20.34 8.28
CA GLU A 580 -7.04 21.30 9.12
C GLU A 580 -8.08 20.62 10.02
N ILE A 581 -8.89 19.70 9.47
CA ILE A 581 -9.87 18.94 10.24
C ILE A 581 -9.16 18.07 11.29
N SER A 582 -8.07 17.38 10.93
CA SER A 582 -7.36 16.48 11.84
C SER A 582 -6.71 17.23 13.00
N ILE A 583 -6.12 18.40 12.75
CA ILE A 583 -5.52 19.23 13.80
C ILE A 583 -6.59 19.63 14.83
N ASN A 584 -7.76 20.09 14.36
CA ASN A 584 -8.75 20.72 15.24
C ASN A 584 -9.86 19.78 15.75
N LYS A 585 -10.11 18.66 15.06
CA LYS A 585 -11.30 17.81 15.25
C LYS A 585 -11.02 16.30 15.17
N SER A 586 -9.77 15.84 15.26
CA SER A 586 -9.44 14.40 15.27
C SER A 586 -10.21 13.60 16.34
N HIS A 587 -10.47 14.20 17.50
CA HIS A 587 -11.25 13.60 18.60
C HIS A 587 -12.71 13.28 18.23
N LEU A 588 -13.24 13.85 17.13
CA LEU A 588 -14.59 13.56 16.63
C LEU A 588 -14.59 12.46 15.56
N PHE A 589 -13.42 11.92 15.19
CA PHE A 589 -13.35 10.92 14.13
C PHE A 589 -13.85 9.57 14.61
N HIS A 590 -14.67 8.94 13.77
CA HIS A 590 -14.90 7.51 13.91
C HIS A 590 -13.60 6.76 13.55
N GLN A 591 -13.35 5.60 14.16
CA GLN A 591 -12.11 4.84 13.97
C GLN A 591 -11.79 4.54 12.49
N ILE A 592 -12.83 4.26 11.68
CA ILE A 592 -12.69 4.00 10.23
C ILE A 592 -12.25 5.26 9.48
N ASP A 593 -12.82 6.41 9.82
CA ASP A 593 -12.49 7.68 9.19
C ASP A 593 -11.08 8.12 9.56
N ALA A 594 -10.70 8.00 10.84
CA ALA A 594 -9.35 8.27 11.33
C ALA A 594 -8.31 7.41 10.61
N LYS A 595 -8.59 6.12 10.39
CA LYS A 595 -7.73 5.22 9.62
C LYS A 595 -7.55 5.69 8.18
N LEU A 596 -8.65 6.01 7.50
CA LEU A 596 -8.61 6.47 6.12
C LEU A 596 -7.83 7.79 5.98
N VAL A 597 -8.10 8.76 6.86
CA VAL A 597 -7.42 10.05 6.88
C VAL A 597 -5.92 9.87 7.16
N LEU A 598 -5.55 9.07 8.15
CA LEU A 598 -4.14 8.79 8.46
C LEU A 598 -3.41 8.18 7.26
N GLU A 599 -4.01 7.21 6.58
CA GLU A 599 -3.42 6.61 5.37
C GLU A 599 -3.21 7.65 4.27
N MET A 600 -4.18 8.55 4.04
CA MET A 600 -4.07 9.61 3.05
C MET A 600 -2.98 10.63 3.41
N LEU A 601 -2.87 11.01 4.69
CA LEU A 601 -1.84 11.92 5.18
C LEU A 601 -0.43 11.30 5.09
N LEU A 602 -0.27 10.01 5.41
CA LEU A 602 0.99 9.29 5.25
C LEU A 602 1.41 9.18 3.77
N VAL A 603 0.47 8.91 2.87
CA VAL A 603 0.76 8.93 1.42
C VAL A 603 1.11 10.34 0.95
N ALA A 604 0.42 11.36 1.46
CA ALA A 604 0.71 12.75 1.15
C ALA A 604 2.10 13.17 1.64
N SER A 605 2.50 12.81 2.87
CA SER A 605 3.80 13.16 3.42
C SER A 605 4.95 12.59 2.58
N GLU A 606 4.82 11.34 2.09
CA GLU A 606 5.80 10.76 1.17
C GLU A 606 5.88 11.53 -0.16
N ARG A 607 4.73 11.93 -0.74
CA ARG A 607 4.65 12.69 -2.00
C ARG A 607 5.20 14.12 -1.86
N LEU A 608 5.00 14.73 -0.71
CA LEU A 608 5.44 16.09 -0.41
C LEU A 608 6.98 16.22 -0.34
N THR A 609 7.71 15.14 0.01
CA THR A 609 9.20 15.15 0.05
C THR A 609 9.88 15.54 -1.27
N ILE A 610 9.16 15.43 -2.39
CA ILE A 610 9.69 15.67 -3.74
C ILE A 610 9.64 17.18 -4.09
N LEU A 611 8.74 17.93 -3.48
CA LEU A 611 8.48 19.31 -3.85
C LEU A 611 9.65 20.21 -3.44
N LYS A 612 10.08 21.08 -4.36
CA LYS A 612 11.01 22.17 -4.07
C LYS A 612 10.17 23.39 -3.68
N SER A 613 10.14 23.76 -2.41
CA SER A 613 9.51 25.02 -1.98
C SER A 613 10.47 25.89 -1.19
N SER A 614 10.20 27.20 -1.16
CA SER A 614 10.76 28.09 -0.17
C SER A 614 10.36 27.63 1.23
N LEU A 615 11.29 27.71 2.19
CA LEU A 615 11.20 27.14 3.53
C LEU A 615 9.96 27.58 4.34
N SER A 616 9.45 28.79 4.12
CA SER A 616 8.48 29.43 5.02
C SER A 616 7.00 29.04 4.85
N GLN A 617 6.63 28.23 3.85
CA GLN A 617 5.21 27.91 3.58
C GLN A 617 4.98 26.44 3.20
N HIS A 618 5.87 25.54 3.57
CA HIS A 618 5.72 24.15 3.13
C HIS A 618 4.65 23.43 3.98
N PRO A 619 3.67 22.76 3.37
CA PRO A 619 2.54 22.12 4.09
C PRO A 619 2.93 20.91 4.95
N CYS A 620 4.21 20.56 5.03
CA CYS A 620 4.64 19.35 5.74
C CYS A 620 4.47 19.48 7.24
N GLN A 621 4.63 20.69 7.79
CA GLN A 621 4.50 20.92 9.22
C GLN A 621 3.08 20.59 9.67
N GLU A 622 2.11 21.23 9.03
CA GLU A 622 0.69 21.04 9.28
C GLU A 622 0.32 19.54 9.07
N VAL A 623 0.82 18.90 8.00
CA VAL A 623 0.55 17.47 7.75
C VAL A 623 1.08 16.56 8.85
N TRP A 624 2.29 16.81 9.37
CA TRP A 624 2.84 16.00 10.45
C TRP A 624 2.19 16.26 11.80
N GLU A 625 1.81 17.51 12.09
CA GLU A 625 0.98 17.86 13.26
C GLU A 625 -0.39 17.14 13.21
N ALA A 626 -1.01 17.09 12.02
CA ALA A 626 -2.23 16.30 11.83
C ALA A 626 -2.03 14.80 12.04
N ILE A 627 -0.90 14.23 11.59
CA ILE A 627 -0.57 12.82 11.82
C ILE A 627 -0.33 12.57 13.32
N GLU A 628 0.40 13.46 14.00
CA GLU A 628 0.63 13.43 15.43
C GLU A 628 -0.69 13.38 16.20
N ASN A 629 -1.59 14.33 15.96
CA ASN A 629 -2.91 14.37 16.62
C ASN A 629 -3.76 13.11 16.41
N LEU A 630 -3.57 12.40 15.29
CA LEU A 630 -4.25 11.12 15.01
C LEU A 630 -3.58 9.94 15.72
N VAL A 631 -2.25 9.93 15.83
CA VAL A 631 -1.48 8.90 16.53
C VAL A 631 -1.66 9.01 18.05
N GLU A 632 -1.85 10.23 18.56
CA GLU A 632 -2.16 10.50 19.98
C GLU A 632 -3.50 9.92 20.44
N GLN A 633 -4.44 9.65 19.53
CA GLN A 633 -5.74 9.05 19.88
C GLN A 633 -5.65 7.56 20.26
N GLU A 634 -4.48 6.93 20.13
CA GLU A 634 -4.23 5.54 20.59
C GLU A 634 -5.24 4.50 20.07
N PHE A 635 -5.65 4.60 18.81
CA PHE A 635 -6.56 3.59 18.23
C PHE A 635 -5.90 2.19 18.18
N ASP A 636 -6.66 1.14 18.53
CA ASP A 636 -6.18 -0.26 18.56
C ASP A 636 -5.63 -0.79 17.23
N TRP A 637 -6.01 -0.17 16.10
CA TRP A 637 -5.57 -0.58 14.77
C TRP A 637 -4.29 0.14 14.30
N LEU A 638 -3.72 1.05 15.10
CA LEU A 638 -2.49 1.77 14.75
C LEU A 638 -1.31 0.81 14.63
N ASP A 639 -0.64 0.90 13.49
CA ASP A 639 0.61 0.18 13.20
C ASP A 639 1.78 1.14 13.46
N TYR A 640 2.17 1.27 14.73
CA TYR A 640 3.23 2.19 15.15
C TYR A 640 4.55 1.93 14.42
N ASP A 641 4.87 0.68 14.09
CA ASP A 641 6.07 0.31 13.34
C ASP A 641 6.05 0.91 11.95
N ARG A 642 4.94 0.75 11.24
CA ARG A 642 4.76 1.30 9.90
C ARG A 642 4.75 2.83 9.91
N ILE A 643 4.06 3.45 10.86
CA ILE A 643 3.96 4.90 10.97
C ILE A 643 5.34 5.49 11.27
N GLY A 644 6.04 4.94 12.26
CA GLY A 644 7.42 5.29 12.62
C GLY A 644 8.40 5.14 11.46
N LYS A 645 8.22 4.10 10.63
CA LYS A 645 9.02 3.88 9.42
C LYS A 645 8.82 4.95 8.36
N ILE A 646 7.58 5.40 8.17
CA ILE A 646 7.26 6.47 7.21
C ILE A 646 7.76 7.81 7.73
N SER A 647 7.54 8.14 9.00
CA SER A 647 7.97 9.40 9.63
C SER A 647 9.49 9.54 9.62
N MET A 648 10.23 8.50 9.99
CA MET A 648 11.68 8.54 9.88
C MET A 648 12.13 8.69 8.43
N ARG A 649 11.61 7.87 7.50
CA ARG A 649 11.99 7.98 6.08
C ARG A 649 11.77 9.42 5.57
N PHE A 650 10.71 10.07 6.02
CA PHE A 650 10.49 11.49 5.74
C PHE A 650 11.58 12.36 6.36
N ALA A 651 11.81 12.28 7.67
CA ALA A 651 12.82 13.07 8.39
C ALA A 651 14.19 12.96 7.70
N PHE A 652 14.61 11.75 7.34
CA PHE A 652 15.86 11.51 6.63
C PHE A 652 15.93 12.10 5.22
N LYS A 653 14.83 12.01 4.44
CA LYS A 653 14.81 12.56 3.08
C LYS A 653 14.90 14.08 3.10
N VAL A 654 14.28 14.74 4.08
CA VAL A 654 14.26 16.20 4.16
C VAL A 654 15.47 16.76 4.92
N GLY A 655 16.00 16.01 5.88
CA GLY A 655 17.23 16.34 6.60
C GLY A 655 18.48 16.57 5.75
N LEU A 656 18.50 15.97 4.56
CA LEU A 656 19.53 16.26 3.57
C LEU A 656 19.44 17.67 2.98
N ARG A 657 18.39 18.46 3.30
CA ARG A 657 18.07 19.73 2.64
C ARG A 657 18.06 20.96 3.57
N SER A 658 17.73 20.84 4.87
CA SER A 658 17.82 21.92 5.88
C SER A 658 17.19 21.50 7.23
N ASP A 659 17.66 22.10 8.32
CA ASP A 659 17.34 21.82 9.73
C ASP A 659 15.84 22.02 10.12
N TRP A 660 15.03 22.74 9.34
CA TRP A 660 13.65 23.10 9.75
C TRP A 660 12.61 21.97 9.63
N PHE A 661 12.75 21.10 8.62
CA PHE A 661 11.75 20.06 8.34
C PHE A 661 11.91 18.80 9.18
N GLU A 662 13.09 18.65 9.73
CA GLU A 662 13.55 17.56 10.59
C GLU A 662 12.65 17.40 11.80
N HIS A 663 12.44 18.49 12.53
CA HIS A 663 11.66 18.51 13.75
C HIS A 663 10.16 18.25 13.54
N GLN A 664 9.65 18.26 12.30
CA GLN A 664 8.21 18.12 12.05
C GLN A 664 7.74 16.66 12.22
N ALA A 665 8.54 15.69 11.78
CA ALA A 665 8.16 14.28 11.87
C ALA A 665 8.64 13.61 13.16
N MET A 666 9.57 14.23 13.89
CA MET A 666 10.20 13.65 15.08
C MET A 666 9.24 13.35 16.24
N PRO A 667 8.23 14.20 16.56
CA PRO A 667 7.24 13.85 17.59
C PRO A 667 6.50 12.55 17.28
N VAL A 668 6.18 12.31 16.01
CA VAL A 668 5.56 11.06 15.56
C VAL A 668 6.52 9.87 15.67
N VAL A 669 7.80 10.07 15.35
CA VAL A 669 8.85 9.06 15.56
C VAL A 669 8.92 8.69 17.05
N ASP A 670 8.98 9.68 17.93
CA ASP A 670 9.10 9.48 19.37
C ASP A 670 7.93 8.64 19.90
N MET A 671 6.70 9.05 19.60
CA MET A 671 5.50 8.30 19.97
C MET A 671 5.51 6.86 19.43
N CYS A 672 5.90 6.68 18.16
CA CYS A 672 5.94 5.35 17.56
C CYS A 672 7.02 4.47 18.18
N THR A 673 8.18 5.01 18.54
CA THR A 673 9.23 4.24 19.21
C THR A 673 8.89 3.89 20.66
N GLU A 674 8.09 4.72 21.33
CA GLU A 674 7.61 4.43 22.68
C GLU A 674 6.51 3.37 22.69
N ARG A 675 5.57 3.45 21.74
CA ARG A 675 4.37 2.60 21.70
C ARG A 675 4.48 1.37 20.82
N SER A 676 5.53 1.25 20.01
CA SER A 676 5.78 0.09 19.17
C SER A 676 5.86 -1.20 20.02
N PRO A 677 5.00 -2.21 19.76
CA PRO A 677 5.09 -3.49 20.45
C PRO A 677 6.33 -4.30 20.07
N SER A 678 6.78 -4.19 18.81
CA SER A 678 7.91 -4.97 18.30
C SER A 678 9.25 -4.39 18.72
N GLN A 679 9.32 -3.07 18.90
CA GLN A 679 10.57 -2.31 19.00
C GLN A 679 11.55 -2.64 17.85
N ASP A 680 11.04 -3.20 16.74
CA ASP A 680 11.82 -3.73 15.64
C ASP A 680 11.90 -2.67 14.53
N PHE A 681 12.98 -1.91 14.58
CA PHE A 681 13.31 -0.88 13.59
C PHE A 681 14.40 -1.36 12.61
N ARG A 682 14.64 -2.67 12.49
CA ARG A 682 15.65 -3.24 11.57
C ARG A 682 15.35 -2.97 10.10
N ASP A 683 14.07 -2.83 9.79
CA ASP A 683 13.53 -2.71 8.45
C ASP A 683 13.70 -1.30 7.85
N PHE A 684 14.30 -0.38 8.61
CA PHE A 684 14.62 0.98 8.18
C PHE A 684 15.81 0.94 7.21
N PRO A 685 15.85 1.77 6.15
CA PRO A 685 16.87 1.61 5.13
C PRO A 685 18.28 1.81 5.73
N ALA A 686 19.22 0.98 5.31
CA ALA A 686 20.55 0.88 5.93
C ALA A 686 21.52 2.05 5.67
N ARG A 687 21.44 2.71 4.50
CA ARG A 687 22.60 3.46 3.95
C ARG A 687 22.59 4.98 4.07
N LEU A 688 21.43 5.61 4.28
CA LEU A 688 21.29 7.08 4.31
C LEU A 688 21.12 7.66 5.72
N HIS A 689 21.13 6.81 6.74
CA HIS A 689 20.43 7.08 7.99
C HIS A 689 21.37 7.37 9.15
N THR A 690 22.50 6.67 9.24
CA THR A 690 23.32 6.73 10.44
C THR A 690 24.10 8.03 10.61
N LYS A 691 24.38 8.74 9.50
CA LYS A 691 24.98 10.08 9.57
C LYS A 691 24.03 11.02 10.29
N TYR A 692 22.80 11.00 9.82
CA TYR A 692 21.78 11.94 10.20
C TYR A 692 21.26 11.66 11.60
N VAL A 693 21.04 10.39 11.98
CA VAL A 693 20.65 10.06 13.36
C VAL A 693 21.70 10.53 14.38
N ILE A 694 22.99 10.44 14.03
CA ILE A 694 24.05 10.87 14.95
C ILE A 694 24.19 12.40 14.98
N ASP A 695 23.94 13.08 13.87
CA ASP A 695 23.94 14.54 13.80
C ASP A 695 22.74 15.14 14.56
N LEU A 696 21.53 14.61 14.33
CA LEU A 696 20.30 14.89 15.09
C LEU A 696 20.52 14.87 16.59
N ARG A 697 21.20 13.83 17.07
CA ARG A 697 21.45 13.66 18.50
C ARG A 697 22.39 14.69 19.08
N LYS A 698 23.39 15.15 18.32
CA LYS A 698 24.26 16.20 18.83
C LYS A 698 23.47 17.46 19.14
N GLN A 699 22.52 17.78 18.26
CA GLN A 699 21.60 18.89 18.47
C GLN A 699 20.65 18.62 19.63
N ALA A 700 19.97 17.46 19.65
CA ALA A 700 19.02 17.13 20.71
C ALA A 700 19.69 17.04 22.11
N ILE A 701 20.93 16.56 22.22
CA ILE A 701 21.71 16.59 23.47
C ILE A 701 22.08 18.03 23.84
N ALA A 702 22.52 18.85 22.87
CA ALA A 702 22.81 20.26 23.11
C ALA A 702 21.56 21.05 23.57
N GLU A 703 20.38 20.64 23.10
CA GLU A 703 19.07 21.19 23.47
C GLU A 703 18.46 20.53 24.72
N ARG A 704 19.13 19.53 25.31
CA ARG A 704 18.67 18.73 26.46
C ARG A 704 17.34 18.01 26.23
N ASN A 705 17.02 17.64 24.99
CA ASN A 705 15.86 16.83 24.65
C ASN A 705 16.19 15.32 24.80
N THR A 706 16.15 14.82 26.04
CA THR A 706 16.47 13.41 26.34
C THR A 706 15.51 12.43 25.66
N ARG A 707 14.23 12.80 25.50
CA ARG A 707 13.21 11.91 24.93
C ARG A 707 13.50 11.58 23.47
N GLU A 708 13.72 12.61 22.66
CA GLU A 708 14.05 12.45 21.23
C GLU A 708 15.35 11.65 21.05
N CYS A 709 16.34 11.91 21.91
CA CYS A 709 17.59 11.15 21.92
C CYS A 709 17.35 9.65 22.16
N MET A 710 16.47 9.30 23.11
CA MET A 710 16.16 7.92 23.44
C MET A 710 15.45 7.19 22.29
N SER A 711 14.50 7.83 21.62
CA SER A 711 13.82 7.27 20.44
C SER A 711 14.84 6.95 19.34
N LEU A 712 15.71 7.89 19.04
CA LEU A 712 16.77 7.70 18.06
C LEU A 712 17.74 6.58 18.50
N LEU A 713 18.03 6.44 19.80
CA LEU A 713 18.87 5.38 20.36
C LEU A 713 18.26 4.00 20.23
N LYS A 714 16.97 3.85 20.47
CA LYS A 714 16.25 2.61 20.21
C LYS A 714 16.36 2.20 18.74
N ILE A 715 16.23 3.16 17.83
CA ILE A 715 16.37 2.91 16.39
C ILE A 715 17.81 2.46 16.05
N LEU A 716 18.86 3.19 16.48
CA LEU A 716 20.23 2.75 16.20
C LEU A 716 20.57 1.42 16.87
N HIS A 717 20.06 1.18 18.08
CA HIS A 717 20.27 -0.09 18.76
C HIS A 717 19.73 -1.24 17.90
N SER A 718 18.48 -1.11 17.44
CA SER A 718 17.84 -2.10 16.58
C SER A 718 18.58 -2.29 15.24
N THR A 719 18.99 -1.22 14.57
CA THR A 719 19.68 -1.34 13.25
C THR A 719 21.12 -1.85 13.36
N THR A 720 21.82 -1.55 14.46
CA THR A 720 23.20 -2.04 14.68
C THR A 720 23.25 -3.49 15.16
N LEU A 721 22.15 -4.04 15.67
CA LEU A 721 22.09 -5.39 16.20
C LEU A 721 22.36 -6.45 15.12
N ASP A 722 21.76 -6.28 13.94
CA ASP A 722 21.81 -7.29 12.87
C ASP A 722 22.56 -6.84 11.61
N SER A 723 22.93 -5.55 11.51
CA SER A 723 23.57 -5.05 10.29
C SER A 723 25.03 -4.63 10.46
N LYS A 724 25.90 -5.42 9.83
CA LYS A 724 27.34 -5.11 9.68
C LYS A 724 27.59 -3.80 8.95
N LEU A 725 26.78 -3.52 7.92
CA LEU A 725 26.95 -2.33 7.09
C LEU A 725 26.68 -1.05 7.87
N GLU A 726 25.68 -1.05 8.76
CA GLU A 726 25.31 0.09 9.58
C GLU A 726 26.39 0.34 10.64
N CYS A 727 26.94 -0.72 11.22
CA CYS A 727 28.09 -0.63 12.12
C CYS A 727 29.32 -0.05 11.39
N GLU A 728 29.60 -0.50 10.16
CA GLU A 728 30.68 0.02 9.30
C GLU A 728 30.52 1.53 9.04
N ASP A 729 29.31 1.99 8.66
CA ASP A 729 29.03 3.40 8.38
C ASP A 729 29.19 4.30 9.63
N ILE A 730 28.93 3.78 10.84
CA ILE A 730 29.24 4.50 12.10
C ILE A 730 30.75 4.69 12.27
N LEU A 731 31.54 3.65 11.99
CA LEU A 731 32.99 3.67 12.20
C LEU A 731 33.74 4.51 11.15
N GLU A 732 33.35 4.40 9.88
CA GLU A 732 34.03 5.08 8.78
C GLU A 732 33.94 6.61 8.88
N CYS A 733 32.81 7.13 9.34
CA CYS A 733 32.50 8.56 9.23
C CYS A 733 32.88 9.42 10.45
N LYS A 734 33.88 9.01 11.26
CA LYS A 734 34.25 9.65 12.55
C LYS A 734 33.05 9.79 13.52
N ARG A 735 32.02 8.96 13.38
CA ARG A 735 30.78 9.09 14.17
C ARG A 735 30.86 8.35 15.49
N PHE A 736 31.77 7.39 15.60
CA PHE A 736 32.11 6.76 16.88
C PHE A 736 32.48 7.80 17.95
N CYS A 737 33.35 8.77 17.64
CA CYS A 737 33.70 9.86 18.56
C CYS A 737 32.47 10.71 18.95
N LYS A 738 31.45 10.80 18.08
CA LYS A 738 30.19 11.49 18.42
C LYS A 738 29.37 10.70 19.43
N LEU A 739 29.32 9.37 19.31
CA LEU A 739 28.69 8.52 20.33
C LEU A 739 29.42 8.61 21.67
N VAL A 740 30.76 8.59 21.67
CA VAL A 740 31.54 8.78 22.90
C VAL A 740 31.32 10.17 23.50
N TRP A 741 31.24 11.21 22.67
CA TRP A 741 30.87 12.54 23.14
C TRP A 741 29.46 12.56 23.75
N CYS A 742 28.48 11.83 23.17
CA CYS A 742 27.14 11.70 23.74
C CYS A 742 27.15 10.98 25.10
N LEU A 743 28.06 10.01 25.28
CA LEU A 743 28.26 9.34 26.57
C LEU A 743 28.80 10.30 27.62
N GLU A 744 29.85 11.05 27.27
CA GLU A 744 30.51 12.00 28.17
C GLU A 744 29.58 13.15 28.60
N ASN A 745 28.71 13.61 27.70
CA ASN A 745 27.85 14.77 27.93
C ASN A 745 26.40 14.40 28.26
N GLY A 746 26.07 13.11 28.36
CA GLY A 746 24.73 12.64 28.65
C GLY A 746 24.39 12.79 30.13
N GLU A 747 23.38 13.61 30.46
CA GLU A 747 22.95 13.87 31.86
C GLU A 747 22.15 12.71 32.48
N SER A 748 21.58 11.80 31.68
CA SER A 748 20.73 10.69 32.15
C SER A 748 21.38 9.33 31.96
N ASP A 749 21.28 8.48 32.97
CA ASP A 749 21.70 7.06 32.95
C ASP A 749 21.08 6.28 31.80
N GLU A 750 19.82 6.56 31.47
CA GLU A 750 19.10 5.89 30.40
C GLU A 750 19.70 6.23 29.03
N LEU A 751 20.07 7.50 28.85
CA LEU A 751 20.73 8.01 27.64
C LEU A 751 22.10 7.36 27.47
N GLN A 752 22.91 7.38 28.54
CA GLN A 752 24.22 6.74 28.53
C GLN A 752 24.10 5.24 28.22
N LEU A 753 23.18 4.55 28.87
CA LEU A 753 22.93 3.12 28.64
C LEU A 753 22.52 2.84 27.19
N GLY A 754 21.63 3.66 26.62
CA GLY A 754 21.25 3.56 25.22
C GLY A 754 22.44 3.68 24.28
N VAL A 755 23.34 4.64 24.52
CA VAL A 755 24.55 4.81 23.71
C VAL A 755 25.52 3.64 23.89
N LEU A 756 25.69 3.15 25.12
CA LEU A 756 26.53 1.99 25.43
C LEU A 756 26.06 0.74 24.67
N ARG A 757 24.74 0.49 24.61
CA ARG A 757 24.18 -0.63 23.84
C ARG A 757 24.51 -0.54 22.35
N VAL A 758 24.44 0.67 21.76
CA VAL A 758 24.82 0.89 20.35
C VAL A 758 26.32 0.62 20.15
N ILE A 759 27.18 1.13 21.03
CA ILE A 759 28.64 0.88 20.94
C ILE A 759 28.96 -0.61 21.09
N ARG A 760 28.31 -1.30 22.05
CA ARG A 760 28.43 -2.74 22.23
C ARG A 760 28.10 -3.48 20.93
N ASN A 761 26.96 -3.17 20.30
CA ASN A 761 26.54 -3.82 19.06
C ASN A 761 27.57 -3.60 17.94
N ILE A 762 28.09 -2.38 17.79
CA ILE A 762 29.16 -2.07 16.81
C ILE A 762 30.37 -2.98 17.01
N ILE A 763 30.85 -3.16 18.25
CA ILE A 763 32.04 -3.98 18.53
C ILE A 763 31.78 -5.46 18.29
N VAL A 764 30.61 -5.93 18.71
CA VAL A 764 30.21 -7.33 18.59
C VAL A 764 30.09 -7.75 17.13
N VAL A 765 29.45 -6.90 16.31
CA VAL A 765 29.26 -7.15 14.88
C VAL A 765 30.57 -6.92 14.11
N HIS A 766 31.43 -5.98 14.53
CA HIS A 766 32.61 -5.56 13.79
C HIS A 766 33.92 -6.15 14.34
N LYS A 767 34.45 -7.17 13.64
CA LYS A 767 35.75 -7.80 13.93
C LYS A 767 36.94 -7.14 13.21
N SER A 768 36.94 -5.81 13.01
CA SER A 768 37.99 -5.18 12.16
C SER A 768 38.89 -4.19 12.87
N SER A 769 40.05 -4.02 12.25
CA SER A 769 41.06 -2.98 12.49
C SER A 769 40.51 -1.56 12.56
N ASN A 770 39.38 -1.26 11.91
CA ASN A 770 38.81 0.10 11.91
C ASN A 770 38.31 0.52 13.28
N PHE A 771 37.79 -0.43 14.08
CA PHE A 771 37.39 -0.12 15.46
C PHE A 771 38.63 0.17 16.32
N THR A 772 39.68 -0.61 16.13
CA THR A 772 40.96 -0.46 16.84
C THR A 772 41.57 0.93 16.66
N GLU A 773 41.58 1.48 15.43
CA GLU A 773 42.09 2.83 15.15
C GLU A 773 41.26 3.95 15.78
N ARG A 774 40.01 3.67 16.16
CA ARG A 774 39.05 4.66 16.66
C ARG A 774 38.84 4.61 18.16
N PHE A 775 39.11 3.47 18.80
CA PHE A 775 38.97 3.31 20.25
C PHE A 775 40.35 3.39 20.91
N THR A 776 40.75 4.62 21.25
CA THR A 776 42.05 5.02 21.79
C THR A 776 41.97 5.24 23.32
N ASN A 777 43.09 5.66 23.93
CA ASN A 777 43.13 5.97 25.36
C ASN A 777 42.17 7.10 25.77
N VAL A 778 41.84 8.01 24.84
CA VAL A 778 40.89 9.12 25.09
C VAL A 778 39.50 8.57 25.37
N GLU A 779 38.99 7.72 24.49
CA GLU A 779 37.68 7.11 24.69
C GLU A 779 37.68 6.19 25.91
N TYR A 780 38.75 5.42 26.16
CA TYR A 780 38.89 4.59 27.35
C TYR A 780 38.75 5.40 28.66
N THR A 781 39.35 6.59 28.71
CA THR A 781 39.23 7.50 29.88
C THR A 781 37.77 7.88 30.14
N VAL A 782 36.96 8.13 29.09
CA VAL A 782 35.52 8.41 29.24
C VAL A 782 34.80 7.20 29.86
N PHE A 783 35.10 5.99 29.41
CA PHE A 783 34.52 4.77 30.00
C PHE A 783 34.91 4.57 31.46
N GLN A 784 36.16 4.89 31.85
CA GLN A 784 36.59 4.85 33.25
C GLN A 784 35.83 5.84 34.13
N GLN A 785 35.61 7.07 33.63
CA GLN A 785 34.85 8.08 34.37
C GLN A 785 33.40 7.66 34.61
N LEU A 786 32.77 7.02 33.61
CA LEU A 786 31.41 6.48 33.74
C LEU A 786 31.30 5.32 34.75
N LEU A 787 32.41 4.66 35.10
CA LEU A 787 32.45 3.63 36.14
C LEU A 787 32.55 4.19 37.56
N ILE A 788 32.67 5.51 37.75
CA ILE A 788 32.67 6.13 39.08
C ILE A 788 31.25 6.11 39.67
N ASP A 789 30.23 6.36 38.85
CA ASP A 789 28.82 6.39 39.23
C ASP A 789 28.00 5.45 38.33
N TRP A 790 28.19 4.13 38.55
CA TRP A 790 27.66 3.10 37.67
C TRP A 790 26.41 2.42 38.23
N THR A 791 25.56 2.00 37.30
CA THR A 791 24.52 1.00 37.53
C THR A 791 24.95 -0.33 36.93
N SER A 792 24.44 -1.45 37.44
CA SER A 792 24.87 -2.80 37.03
C SER A 792 24.79 -3.02 35.51
N ASN A 793 23.77 -2.45 34.86
CA ASN A 793 23.65 -2.47 33.40
C ASN A 793 24.67 -1.58 32.66
N LYS A 794 24.95 -0.37 33.16
CA LYS A 794 25.98 0.52 32.58
C LYS A 794 27.33 -0.17 32.62
N ALA A 795 27.76 -0.62 33.79
CA ALA A 795 29.09 -1.22 33.94
C ALA A 795 29.23 -2.52 33.16
N TYR A 796 28.19 -3.36 33.08
CA TYR A 796 28.23 -4.56 32.23
C TYR A 796 28.49 -4.23 30.75
N ASN A 797 27.81 -3.22 30.20
CA ASN A 797 28.03 -2.81 28.82
C ASN A 797 29.44 -2.23 28.62
N ILE A 798 29.92 -1.41 29.56
CA ILE A 798 31.30 -0.87 29.53
C ILE A 798 32.31 -2.00 29.54
N PHE A 799 32.11 -3.03 30.37
CA PHE A 799 33.03 -4.16 30.48
C PHE A 799 33.02 -5.00 29.22
N THR A 800 31.83 -5.19 28.64
CA THR A 800 31.70 -5.86 27.34
C THR A 800 32.50 -5.13 26.27
N ILE A 801 32.39 -3.80 26.20
CA ILE A 801 33.12 -2.96 25.25
C ILE A 801 34.63 -3.08 25.45
N ILE A 802 35.11 -2.96 26.69
CA ILE A 802 36.53 -3.03 27.04
C ILE A 802 37.10 -4.43 26.79
N ALA A 803 36.44 -5.48 27.30
CA ALA A 803 36.88 -6.87 27.15
C ALA A 803 37.00 -7.28 25.68
N LEU A 804 36.00 -6.92 24.86
CA LEU A 804 36.03 -7.20 23.43
C LEU A 804 37.11 -6.39 22.71
N ARG A 805 37.37 -5.13 23.11
CA ARG A 805 38.47 -4.34 22.53
C ARG A 805 39.83 -4.98 22.79
N ILE A 806 40.09 -5.41 24.02
CA ILE A 806 41.32 -6.10 24.42
C ILE A 806 41.47 -7.39 23.62
N PHE A 807 40.41 -8.20 23.58
CA PHE A 807 40.40 -9.48 22.89
C PHE A 807 40.67 -9.35 21.38
N LEU A 808 40.10 -8.34 20.71
CA LEU A 808 40.35 -8.09 19.29
C LEU A 808 41.82 -7.72 19.03
N THR A 809 42.48 -7.04 19.96
CA THR A 809 43.92 -6.75 19.90
C THR A 809 44.79 -8.01 19.96
N GLU A 810 44.47 -8.95 20.86
CA GLU A 810 45.21 -10.21 20.99
C GLU A 810 45.17 -11.04 19.68
N LYS A 811 44.09 -10.89 18.91
CA LYS A 811 43.86 -11.65 17.69
C LYS A 811 44.46 -11.01 16.44
N ASP A 812 44.30 -9.70 16.28
CA ASP A 812 44.64 -8.99 15.04
C ASP A 812 46.00 -8.26 15.13
N TRP A 813 46.78 -8.49 16.19
CA TRP A 813 48.13 -7.91 16.43
C TRP A 813 48.18 -6.38 16.41
N THR A 814 47.06 -5.73 16.64
CA THR A 814 47.00 -4.27 16.73
C THR A 814 47.18 -3.86 18.18
N PRO A 815 48.19 -3.04 18.54
CA PRO A 815 48.42 -2.67 19.94
C PRO A 815 47.20 -1.94 20.52
N CYS A 816 46.84 -2.27 21.75
CA CYS A 816 45.89 -1.53 22.57
C CYS A 816 46.70 -0.92 23.72
N GLU A 817 46.91 0.38 23.67
CA GLU A 817 47.83 1.11 24.56
C GLU A 817 47.44 1.02 26.04
N PHE A 818 46.15 0.80 26.31
CA PHE A 818 45.56 0.69 27.63
C PHE A 818 45.20 -0.76 28.01
N ALA A 819 45.70 -1.78 27.30
CA ALA A 819 45.29 -3.17 27.50
C ALA A 819 45.54 -3.68 28.92
N ASP A 820 46.71 -3.37 29.49
CA ASP A 820 47.09 -3.80 30.84
C ASP A 820 46.22 -3.09 31.89
N GLU A 821 46.10 -1.75 31.81
CA GLU A 821 45.27 -0.97 32.72
C GLU A 821 43.79 -1.39 32.66
N ALA A 822 43.27 -1.67 31.46
CA ALA A 822 41.91 -2.11 31.27
C ALA A 822 41.67 -3.54 31.73
N ASN A 823 42.67 -4.41 31.60
CA ASN A 823 42.63 -5.75 32.19
C ASN A 823 42.54 -5.67 33.72
N ASP A 824 43.40 -4.86 34.35
CA ASP A 824 43.42 -4.67 35.79
C ASP A 824 42.10 -4.07 36.29
N LEU A 825 41.56 -3.08 35.57
CA LEU A 825 40.24 -2.51 35.86
C LEU A 825 39.13 -3.57 35.84
N LEU A 826 39.13 -4.46 34.86
CA LEU A 826 38.15 -5.55 34.78
C LEU A 826 38.29 -6.51 35.97
N ILE A 827 39.51 -6.90 36.35
CA ILE A 827 39.78 -7.78 37.51
C ILE A 827 39.29 -7.12 38.80
N ASP A 828 39.74 -5.89 39.05
CA ASP A 828 39.47 -5.16 40.30
C ASP A 828 37.98 -4.94 40.52
N ARG A 829 37.25 -4.69 39.43
CA ARG A 829 35.82 -4.38 39.50
C ARG A 829 34.92 -5.59 39.41
N PHE A 830 35.39 -6.71 38.86
CA PHE A 830 34.61 -7.95 38.70
C PHE A 830 33.94 -8.39 40.00
N GLN A 831 34.65 -8.32 41.12
CA GLN A 831 34.16 -8.74 42.43
C GLN A 831 32.92 -7.98 42.94
N PHE A 832 32.63 -6.81 42.39
CA PHE A 832 31.47 -6.00 42.79
C PHE A 832 30.21 -6.32 41.98
N PHE A 833 30.30 -7.16 40.94
CA PHE A 833 29.14 -7.51 40.13
C PHE A 833 28.29 -8.58 40.78
N GLN A 834 27.01 -8.28 40.93
CA GLN A 834 25.98 -9.27 41.18
C GLN A 834 25.28 -9.58 39.86
N PRO A 835 25.45 -10.79 39.28
CA PRO A 835 24.82 -11.15 38.00
C PRO A 835 23.30 -10.94 37.98
N THR A 836 22.66 -11.08 39.14
CA THR A 836 21.21 -10.91 39.34
C THR A 836 20.72 -9.48 39.18
N GLU A 837 21.59 -8.48 39.29
CA GLU A 837 21.23 -7.07 39.12
C GLU A 837 21.25 -6.62 37.65
N ILE A 838 21.79 -7.44 36.74
CA ILE A 838 21.87 -7.11 35.32
C ILE A 838 20.58 -7.54 34.62
N THR A 839 19.76 -6.55 34.29
CA THR A 839 18.45 -6.74 33.65
C THR A 839 18.47 -6.59 32.12
N GLU A 840 19.61 -6.17 31.54
CA GLU A 840 19.81 -6.01 30.09
C GLU A 840 19.37 -7.22 29.27
N ASP A 841 18.55 -7.13 28.25
CA ASP A 841 18.37 -8.29 27.37
C ASP A 841 19.67 -8.61 26.63
N LEU A 842 20.11 -9.85 26.77
CA LEU A 842 21.45 -10.29 26.41
C LEU A 842 21.39 -11.06 25.10
N GLU A 843 21.39 -10.33 23.99
CA GLU A 843 21.67 -10.91 22.67
C GLU A 843 23.17 -11.23 22.56
N ILE A 844 23.59 -12.27 23.27
CA ILE A 844 24.99 -12.69 23.31
C ILE A 844 25.27 -13.60 22.14
N TYR A 845 26.23 -13.20 21.32
CA TYR A 845 26.87 -14.09 20.36
C TYR A 845 27.72 -15.09 21.15
N MET A 846 27.11 -16.24 21.48
CA MET A 846 27.77 -17.35 22.17
C MET A 846 29.10 -17.74 21.51
N GLY A 847 29.20 -17.64 20.18
CA GLY A 847 30.44 -17.88 19.45
C GLY A 847 31.54 -16.81 19.66
N THR A 848 31.22 -15.64 20.20
CA THR A 848 32.21 -14.64 20.64
C THR A 848 32.72 -14.99 22.04
N VAL A 849 31.81 -15.28 22.98
CA VAL A 849 32.15 -15.73 24.35
C VAL A 849 33.06 -16.96 24.31
N GLU A 850 32.71 -17.97 23.52
CA GLU A 850 33.53 -19.17 23.31
C GLU A 850 34.94 -18.82 22.83
N LYS A 851 35.06 -17.87 21.89
CA LYS A 851 36.36 -17.45 21.35
C LYS A 851 37.20 -16.71 22.38
N VAL A 852 36.58 -15.91 23.26
CA VAL A 852 37.29 -15.23 24.35
C VAL A 852 37.85 -16.27 25.32
N LEU A 853 37.00 -17.18 25.82
CA LEU A 853 37.42 -18.26 26.72
C LEU A 853 38.53 -19.13 26.12
N LYS A 854 38.43 -19.43 24.82
CA LYS A 854 39.40 -20.27 24.12
C LYS A 854 40.75 -19.58 23.91
N ASN A 855 40.75 -18.31 23.50
CA ASN A 855 41.94 -17.69 22.92
C ASN A 855 42.56 -16.60 23.79
N SER A 856 41.83 -15.96 24.69
CA SER A 856 42.37 -14.85 25.47
C SER A 856 43.42 -15.31 26.48
N LYS A 857 44.47 -14.52 26.67
CA LYS A 857 45.55 -14.76 27.64
C LYS A 857 45.46 -13.86 28.86
N LEU A 858 44.45 -12.99 28.89
CA LEU A 858 44.25 -11.97 29.91
C LEU A 858 43.04 -12.33 30.77
N ASP A 859 43.16 -12.09 32.07
CA ASP A 859 42.14 -12.41 33.07
C ASP A 859 40.84 -11.64 32.81
N GLY A 860 40.92 -10.33 32.56
CA GLY A 860 39.78 -9.44 32.42
C GLY A 860 38.78 -9.91 31.35
N PRO A 861 39.19 -10.16 30.09
CA PRO A 861 38.31 -10.70 29.07
C PRO A 861 37.71 -12.07 29.42
N VAL A 862 38.48 -12.97 30.04
CA VAL A 862 37.99 -14.29 30.49
C VAL A 862 36.95 -14.14 31.59
N LEU A 863 37.19 -13.26 32.57
CA LEU A 863 36.24 -12.93 33.63
C LEU A 863 34.94 -12.37 33.06
N TRP A 864 35.00 -11.40 32.13
CA TRP A 864 33.81 -10.90 31.44
C TRP A 864 33.02 -12.02 30.75
N ALA A 865 33.69 -12.93 30.05
CA ALA A 865 33.05 -14.05 29.37
C ALA A 865 32.34 -14.99 30.36
N LEU A 866 32.94 -15.25 31.52
CA LEU A 866 32.33 -16.06 32.58
C LEU A 866 31.13 -15.36 33.22
N LEU A 867 31.23 -14.07 33.57
CA LEU A 867 30.11 -13.28 34.08
C LEU A 867 28.93 -13.25 33.10
N THR A 868 29.23 -13.06 31.81
CA THR A 868 28.24 -13.09 30.73
C THR A 868 27.45 -14.41 30.73
N LEU A 869 28.13 -15.55 30.90
CA LEU A 869 27.48 -16.87 31.00
C LEU A 869 26.72 -17.06 32.31
N GLN A 870 27.23 -16.52 33.43
CA GLN A 870 26.54 -16.56 34.73
C GLN A 870 25.21 -15.81 34.67
N ILE A 871 25.18 -14.62 34.07
CA ILE A 871 23.95 -13.85 33.90
C ILE A 871 22.94 -14.63 33.04
N LEU A 872 23.40 -15.23 31.93
CA LEU A 872 22.54 -16.07 31.08
C LEU A 872 21.97 -17.27 31.84
N ALA A 873 22.82 -18.03 32.52
CA ALA A 873 22.43 -19.20 33.30
C ALA A 873 21.43 -18.85 34.42
N GLY A 874 21.63 -17.70 35.08
CA GLY A 874 20.76 -17.23 36.15
C GLY A 874 19.35 -16.82 35.71
N ARG A 875 19.13 -16.50 34.43
CA ARG A 875 17.83 -16.01 33.93
C ARG A 875 16.82 -17.11 33.63
N SER A 876 17.27 -18.22 33.04
CA SER A 876 16.36 -19.28 32.63
C SER A 876 17.04 -20.63 32.56
N LYS A 877 16.27 -21.69 32.84
CA LYS A 877 16.72 -23.07 32.64
C LYS A 877 17.07 -23.34 31.17
N GLU A 878 16.38 -22.71 30.23
CA GLU A 878 16.64 -22.85 28.79
C GLU A 878 18.04 -22.35 28.41
N ASN A 879 18.50 -21.27 29.03
CA ASN A 879 19.86 -20.78 28.83
C ASN A 879 20.89 -21.76 29.38
N VAL A 880 20.63 -22.37 30.54
CA VAL A 880 21.49 -23.44 31.09
C VAL A 880 21.57 -24.62 30.10
N TRP A 881 20.44 -25.05 29.54
CA TRP A 881 20.44 -26.10 28.50
C TRP A 881 21.19 -25.68 27.25
N THR A 882 21.08 -24.42 26.85
CA THR A 882 21.81 -23.86 25.69
C THR A 882 23.32 -23.90 25.93
N ILE A 883 23.78 -23.52 27.12
CA ILE A 883 25.20 -23.61 27.52
C ILE A 883 25.64 -25.08 27.55
N ARG A 884 24.86 -25.97 28.19
CA ARG A 884 25.15 -27.41 28.25
C ARG A 884 25.22 -28.08 26.87
N GLY A 885 24.42 -27.58 25.92
CA GLY A 885 24.39 -28.04 24.54
C GLY A 885 25.63 -27.66 23.71
N GLN A 886 26.54 -26.84 24.25
CA GLN A 886 27.76 -26.39 23.59
C GLN A 886 29.00 -27.03 24.26
N PRO A 887 29.38 -28.27 23.89
CA PRO A 887 30.41 -29.04 24.60
C PRO A 887 31.80 -28.40 24.54
N GLU A 888 32.15 -27.72 23.45
CA GLU A 888 33.41 -26.96 23.36
C GLU A 888 33.44 -25.80 24.36
N MET A 889 32.31 -25.12 24.57
CA MET A 889 32.21 -24.05 25.56
C MET A 889 32.41 -24.58 26.98
N LEU A 890 31.73 -25.68 27.34
CA LEU A 890 31.92 -26.33 28.65
C LEU A 890 33.37 -26.75 28.89
N LYS A 891 34.05 -27.24 27.84
CA LYS A 891 35.47 -27.59 27.91
C LYS A 891 36.35 -26.38 28.23
N PHE A 892 36.07 -25.22 27.63
CA PHE A 892 36.82 -23.99 27.91
C PHE A 892 36.43 -23.34 29.25
N ILE A 893 35.20 -23.53 29.72
CA ILE A 893 34.80 -23.14 31.07
C ILE A 893 35.55 -23.99 32.11
N GLY A 894 35.54 -25.32 31.97
CA GLY A 894 36.17 -26.22 32.96
C GLY A 894 37.71 -26.19 32.96
N ASN A 895 38.32 -25.66 31.90
CA ASN A 895 39.77 -25.50 31.80
C ASN A 895 40.10 -24.17 31.13
N PRO A 896 39.91 -23.02 31.83
CA PRO A 896 40.19 -21.72 31.26
C PRO A 896 41.69 -21.59 31.00
N ARG A 897 42.03 -20.90 29.91
CA ARG A 897 43.43 -20.71 29.51
C ARG A 897 44.26 -19.93 30.54
N VAL A 898 43.57 -19.08 31.30
CA VAL A 898 44.13 -18.22 32.34
C VAL A 898 43.85 -18.88 33.69
N ALA A 899 44.88 -19.05 34.51
CA ALA A 899 44.82 -19.78 35.78
C ALA A 899 44.91 -18.85 37.01
N SER A 900 44.32 -17.67 36.95
CA SER A 900 44.28 -16.76 38.09
C SER A 900 43.18 -17.14 39.08
N GLU A 901 43.36 -16.70 40.33
CA GLU A 901 42.42 -16.97 41.42
C GLU A 901 41.01 -16.45 41.09
N ALA A 902 40.91 -15.23 40.55
CA ALA A 902 39.64 -14.63 40.17
C ALA A 902 38.91 -15.46 39.10
N VAL A 903 39.64 -15.92 38.07
CA VAL A 903 39.08 -16.74 36.99
C VAL A 903 38.62 -18.10 37.52
N ARG A 904 39.38 -18.72 38.42
CA ARG A 904 38.98 -19.98 39.07
C ARG A 904 37.68 -19.81 39.85
N ASN A 905 37.59 -18.78 40.68
CA ASN A 905 36.40 -18.54 41.52
C ASN A 905 35.15 -18.26 40.68
N ALA A 906 35.30 -17.47 39.61
CA ALA A 906 34.20 -17.23 38.64
C ALA A 906 33.78 -18.51 37.92
N THR A 907 34.75 -19.36 37.55
CA THR A 907 34.50 -20.65 36.89
C THR A 907 33.71 -21.60 37.79
N GLU A 908 34.15 -21.77 39.04
CA GLU A 908 33.49 -22.62 40.03
C GLU A 908 32.04 -22.16 40.26
N SER A 909 31.85 -20.86 40.49
CA SER A 909 30.52 -20.26 40.64
C SER A 909 29.61 -20.49 39.43
N LEU A 910 30.13 -20.40 38.20
CA LEU A 910 29.35 -20.69 37.00
C LEU A 910 29.01 -22.18 36.88
N LEU A 911 29.94 -23.08 37.19
CA LEU A 911 29.70 -24.52 37.14
C LEU A 911 28.68 -24.97 38.18
N GLU A 912 28.68 -24.37 39.38
CA GLU A 912 27.62 -24.57 40.37
C GLU A 912 26.24 -24.15 39.86
N LEU A 913 26.18 -23.05 39.11
CA LEU A 913 24.94 -22.54 38.50
C LEU A 913 24.46 -23.42 37.33
N ILE A 914 25.40 -23.98 36.57
CA ILE A 914 25.10 -24.86 35.44
C ILE A 914 24.65 -26.24 35.90
N ASN A 915 25.21 -26.78 36.99
CA ASN A 915 24.93 -28.13 37.51
C ASN A 915 23.56 -28.24 38.18
#